data_AF-A0A8J6D1N5-F1
#
_entry.id   AF-A0A8J6D1N5-F1
#
_cell.length_a   1.000
_cell.length_b   1.000
_cell.length_c   1.000
_cell.angle_alpha   90.00
_cell.angle_beta   90.00
_cell.angle_gamma   90.00
#
_symmetry.space_group_name_H-M   'P 1'
#
loop_
_entity.id
_entity.type
_entity.pdbx_description
1 polymer ?
#
loop_
_entity_poly.entity_id
_entity_poly.type
_entity_poly.pdbx_seq_one_letter_code
_entity_poly.pdbx_strand_id
1 'polypeptide(L)'
;MASKIIFFFLFILFPSQFHLCGAQTLVKAGYWYASGEFPIQDINSALFTHLSYAFADVNASNYQLLIPSASQQYFSTFPTIVKRRNPSVKPLLSIWNGISATGKSIAGENVNDSVLSSMVSASSKRKAFIDSSIKTARRYGFQGIDLFWVWPNSTDLSNIGVLLDEWRAAINSEQRQPGESQLILTLAIRYLPTIEMVSYPIDSIRRNVDWAHVVAYDYHLPTRENFTGLHAALYNPSSNVNTDFGIREWLNKGMPPSKLVLGLPYHGYAWKLVSSQDNAIGAPASGPAVNIDGSMGYKAIKSYIRDYGYGATSVYNATYVVNLLTTPTIWINFDDVETIKAKMSYVKEKKLIGFKAFQLSNDDNWVLSRAAQGGENQANKQQLLLKIILPVSLIVILAVAILYYLRRRKFQSEAEMVLTSIPSPRINAAAAENFGSDASHLQVFKFANIKGATNNFSSANKLGEGGFGPVYKGKLPRGQEIAVKRLSRTSTQGHEEFQNEVTLTARLQHINLVRLLGYCTEKEEKLLIYEFMPNKSLDLYLFDPVRRYVLDWEKRVSIIEGVTQGLLYLQEYSNITVIHRDLKASNILLDYDMNPKISDFGMARLFKKDVNEANTGRIVGTYGYVPPEYVRKGIYSMKYDVYSFGVLLLQIISGKRNTCYYGPQENLNLLEYAYELWSDDRGTEFIDTSLDDSSSTCKIMRCMQIALLCVQENPENRPTMLEVFSMLKNASMAATTPRRPAFSVKADKNTGSTSASQQEICSFNDPQISQLEPR
;
A
#
# COMPACT_ATOMS: atom_id res chain seq x y z
N MET A 1 -18.60 -67.19 -46.86
CA MET A 1 -18.70 -66.02 -47.77
C MET A 1 -18.05 -64.83 -47.10
N ALA A 2 -17.14 -64.19 -47.82
CA ALA A 2 -16.27 -63.12 -47.36
C ALA A 2 -17.03 -61.83 -47.01
N SER A 3 -16.46 -60.98 -46.15
CA SER A 3 -15.91 -59.71 -46.62
C SER A 3 -14.99 -59.07 -45.57
N LYS A 4 -13.84 -58.60 -46.07
CA LYS A 4 -12.76 -57.92 -45.37
C LYS A 4 -13.19 -56.50 -45.00
N ILE A 5 -12.80 -56.00 -43.83
CA ILE A 5 -12.63 -54.56 -43.60
C ILE A 5 -11.21 -54.36 -43.03
N ILE A 6 -10.35 -53.85 -43.91
CA ILE A 6 -8.97 -53.44 -43.64
C ILE A 6 -9.03 -52.04 -43.02
N PHE A 7 -8.48 -51.87 -41.81
CA PHE A 7 -8.25 -50.55 -41.23
C PHE A 7 -6.88 -50.04 -41.67
N PHE A 8 -6.88 -49.03 -42.54
CA PHE A 8 -5.69 -48.27 -42.91
C PHE A 8 -5.33 -47.31 -41.75
N PHE A 9 -4.18 -47.51 -41.11
CA PHE A 9 -3.59 -46.49 -40.23
C PHE A 9 -2.78 -45.51 -41.11
N LEU A 10 -3.31 -44.32 -41.35
CA LEU A 10 -2.56 -43.23 -41.96
C LEU A 10 -1.78 -42.49 -40.85
N PHE A 11 -0.49 -42.79 -40.72
CA PHE A 11 0.43 -41.96 -39.94
C PHE A 11 0.75 -40.69 -40.74
N ILE A 12 0.12 -39.57 -40.37
CA ILE A 12 0.57 -38.24 -40.81
C ILE A 12 1.68 -37.81 -39.85
N LEU A 13 2.93 -38.06 -40.25
CA LEU A 13 4.11 -37.41 -39.68
C LEU A 13 4.07 -35.93 -40.10
N PHE A 14 3.74 -35.02 -39.18
CA PHE A 14 4.06 -33.61 -39.35
C PHE A 14 5.55 -33.43 -39.02
N PRO A 15 6.37 -32.85 -39.92
CA PRO A 15 7.74 -32.49 -39.60
C PRO A 15 7.72 -31.35 -38.58
N SER A 16 8.20 -31.61 -37.37
CA SER A 16 8.49 -30.58 -36.37
C SER A 16 9.79 -29.85 -36.76
N GLN A 17 9.71 -29.02 -37.79
CA GLN A 17 10.68 -27.96 -38.06
C GLN A 17 9.91 -26.68 -38.38
N PHE A 18 9.21 -26.15 -37.37
CA PHE A 18 8.97 -24.72 -37.33
C PHE A 18 10.18 -24.10 -36.63
N HIS A 19 11.04 -23.45 -37.41
CA HIS A 19 11.92 -22.42 -36.90
C HIS A 19 11.08 -21.45 -36.08
N LEU A 20 11.23 -21.48 -34.74
CA LEU A 20 10.76 -20.38 -33.90
C LEU A 20 11.51 -19.13 -34.35
N CYS A 21 10.84 -18.28 -35.12
CA CYS A 21 11.20 -16.88 -35.22
C CYS A 21 11.14 -16.33 -33.78
N GLY A 22 12.31 -16.03 -33.20
CA GLY A 22 12.42 -15.64 -31.80
C GLY A 22 11.58 -14.40 -31.50
N ALA A 23 10.45 -14.59 -30.84
CA ALA A 23 9.70 -13.48 -30.27
C ALA A 23 10.61 -12.79 -29.25
N GLN A 24 10.99 -11.55 -29.53
CA GLN A 24 11.83 -10.76 -28.65
C GLN A 24 11.11 -10.60 -27.30
N THR A 25 11.66 -11.17 -26.23
CA THR A 25 11.08 -11.12 -24.89
C THR A 25 10.99 -9.67 -24.40
N LEU A 26 9.78 -9.20 -24.14
CA LEU A 26 9.51 -7.84 -23.64
C LEU A 26 10.31 -7.55 -22.36
N VAL A 27 11.01 -6.42 -22.31
CA VAL A 27 11.69 -5.92 -21.10
C VAL A 27 10.64 -5.40 -20.12
N LYS A 28 10.55 -6.04 -18.96
CA LYS A 28 9.68 -5.66 -17.85
C LYS A 28 10.61 -5.34 -16.70
N ALA A 29 10.96 -4.07 -16.56
CA ALA A 29 11.97 -3.62 -15.61
C ALA A 29 11.36 -2.78 -14.47
N GLY A 30 12.04 -2.73 -13.34
CA GLY A 30 11.64 -1.90 -12.21
C GLY A 30 12.81 -1.51 -11.32
N TYR A 31 12.72 -0.33 -10.72
CA TYR A 31 13.65 0.16 -9.72
C TYR A 31 13.21 -0.19 -8.30
N TRP A 32 14.17 -0.61 -7.49
CA TRP A 32 14.03 -0.72 -6.04
C TRP A 32 15.28 -0.16 -5.36
N TYR A 33 15.10 0.59 -4.28
CA TYR A 33 16.16 0.95 -3.37
C TYR A 33 15.70 0.74 -1.92
N ALA A 34 16.66 0.58 -1.02
CA ALA A 34 16.36 0.38 0.40
C ALA A 34 15.75 1.67 0.98
N SER A 35 14.44 1.66 1.21
CA SER A 35 13.70 2.62 2.01
C SER A 35 13.00 1.85 3.13
N GLY A 36 12.92 2.40 4.33
CA GLY A 36 12.45 1.70 5.54
C GLY A 36 11.02 1.12 5.46
N GLU A 37 10.29 1.41 4.39
CA GLU A 37 8.87 1.08 4.21
C GLU A 37 8.60 -0.11 3.29
N PHE A 38 9.60 -0.64 2.57
CA PHE A 38 9.40 -1.71 1.59
C PHE A 38 10.53 -2.76 1.56
N PRO A 39 10.41 -3.85 2.35
CA PRO A 39 11.42 -4.92 2.42
C PRO A 39 11.67 -5.59 1.07
N ILE A 40 12.92 -5.96 0.82
CA ILE A 40 13.31 -6.65 -0.41
C ILE A 40 12.58 -7.99 -0.61
N GLN A 41 12.22 -8.67 0.48
CA GLN A 41 11.49 -9.94 0.43
C GLN A 41 10.08 -9.79 -0.14
N ASP A 42 9.52 -8.58 -0.13
CA ASP A 42 8.17 -8.32 -0.61
C ASP A 42 8.12 -8.12 -2.13
N ILE A 43 9.26 -7.88 -2.78
CA ILE A 43 9.35 -7.72 -4.24
C ILE A 43 8.74 -8.95 -4.94
N ASN A 44 7.73 -8.71 -5.77
CA ASN A 44 7.12 -9.73 -6.61
C ASN A 44 7.89 -9.84 -7.94
N SER A 45 9.07 -10.45 -7.88
CA SER A 45 9.97 -10.57 -9.04
C SER A 45 9.40 -11.39 -10.19
N ALA A 46 8.31 -12.14 -10.00
CA ALA A 46 7.62 -12.87 -11.07
C ALA A 46 6.97 -11.94 -12.11
N LEU A 47 6.73 -10.67 -11.77
CA LEU A 47 6.18 -9.67 -12.68
C LEU A 47 7.24 -9.01 -13.58
N PHE A 48 8.53 -9.29 -13.36
CA PHE A 48 9.62 -8.58 -13.99
C PHE A 48 10.62 -9.53 -14.65
N THR A 49 11.21 -9.08 -15.75
CA THR A 49 12.36 -9.76 -16.38
C THR A 49 13.68 -9.18 -15.88
N HIS A 50 13.70 -7.91 -15.50
CA HIS A 50 14.89 -7.21 -15.01
C HIS A 50 14.55 -6.39 -13.77
N LEU A 51 15.42 -6.35 -12.77
CA LEU A 51 15.22 -5.57 -11.56
C LEU A 51 16.50 -4.82 -11.21
N SER A 52 16.43 -3.51 -11.09
CA SER A 52 17.57 -2.66 -10.77
C SER A 52 17.59 -2.32 -9.29
N TYR A 53 18.71 -2.62 -8.61
CA TYR A 53 18.97 -2.06 -7.28
C TYR A 53 19.64 -0.71 -7.42
N ALA A 54 19.00 0.31 -6.85
CA ALA A 54 19.39 1.72 -6.93
C ALA A 54 19.84 2.24 -5.55
N PHE A 55 20.74 3.20 -5.41
CA PHE A 55 21.81 3.54 -6.35
C PHE A 55 23.15 3.33 -5.65
N ALA A 56 24.12 2.74 -6.37
CA ALA A 56 25.51 2.76 -5.96
C ALA A 56 26.12 4.15 -6.21
N ASP A 57 27.14 4.48 -5.42
CA ASP A 57 27.76 5.80 -5.40
C ASP A 57 29.14 5.80 -6.09
N VAL A 58 29.63 6.95 -6.53
CA VAL A 58 30.96 7.11 -7.14
C VAL A 58 31.84 7.94 -6.21
N ASN A 59 32.97 7.37 -5.80
CA ASN A 59 33.90 8.06 -4.91
C ASN A 59 34.56 9.24 -5.63
N ALA A 60 34.42 10.46 -5.09
CA ALA A 60 34.92 11.68 -5.70
C ALA A 60 36.46 11.75 -5.83
N SER A 61 37.21 11.01 -5.00
CA SER A 61 38.68 11.06 -4.97
C SER A 61 39.32 10.10 -5.97
N ASN A 62 38.75 8.91 -6.16
CA ASN A 62 39.36 7.87 -7.00
C ASN A 62 38.45 7.36 -8.13
N TYR A 63 37.22 7.85 -8.22
CA TYR A 63 36.21 7.53 -9.24
C TYR A 63 35.81 6.06 -9.31
N GLN A 64 36.09 5.28 -8.27
CA GLN A 64 35.61 3.91 -8.13
C GLN A 64 34.23 3.88 -7.50
N LEU A 65 33.48 2.82 -7.74
CA LEU A 65 32.21 2.57 -7.07
C LEU A 65 32.39 2.39 -5.56
N LEU A 66 31.62 3.16 -4.80
CA LEU A 66 31.52 3.11 -3.36
C LEU A 66 30.22 2.41 -2.97
N ILE A 67 30.36 1.36 -2.16
CA ILE A 67 29.25 0.67 -1.51
C ILE A 67 29.29 1.01 -0.02
N PRO A 68 28.40 1.88 0.50
CA PRO A 68 28.39 2.23 1.91
C PRO A 68 28.17 1.00 2.79
N SER A 69 28.93 0.86 3.87
CA SER A 69 28.84 -0.29 4.78
C SER A 69 27.41 -0.52 5.30
N ALA A 70 26.68 0.56 5.56
CA ALA A 70 25.28 0.51 6.00
C ALA A 70 24.32 -0.12 4.99
N SER A 71 24.62 -0.05 3.69
CA SER A 71 23.78 -0.60 2.61
C SER A 71 24.36 -1.86 1.98
N GLN A 72 25.57 -2.28 2.36
CA GLN A 72 26.30 -3.39 1.77
C GLN A 72 25.51 -4.71 1.80
N GLN A 73 24.75 -4.96 2.88
CA GLN A 73 23.91 -6.14 3.00
C GLN A 73 22.83 -6.21 1.90
N TYR A 74 22.26 -5.08 1.49
CA TYR A 74 21.28 -5.05 0.42
C TYR A 74 21.93 -5.35 -0.93
N PHE A 75 23.11 -4.80 -1.21
CA PHE A 75 23.85 -5.13 -2.44
C PHE A 75 24.17 -6.63 -2.52
N SER A 76 24.56 -7.26 -1.40
CA SER A 76 24.93 -8.68 -1.40
C SER A 76 23.75 -9.64 -1.44
N THR A 77 22.62 -9.27 -0.86
CA THR A 77 21.44 -10.15 -0.79
C THR A 77 20.48 -9.95 -1.95
N PHE A 78 20.51 -8.80 -2.63
CA PHE A 78 19.49 -8.45 -3.61
C PHE A 78 19.38 -9.44 -4.77
N PRO A 79 20.45 -9.75 -5.52
CA PRO A 79 20.39 -10.72 -6.62
C PRO A 79 19.82 -12.08 -6.20
N THR A 80 20.22 -12.58 -5.03
CA THR A 80 19.78 -13.88 -4.50
C THR A 80 18.30 -13.88 -4.13
N ILE A 81 17.83 -12.83 -3.47
CA ILE A 81 16.43 -12.74 -3.00
C ILE A 81 15.46 -12.63 -4.18
N VAL A 82 15.73 -11.75 -5.15
CA VAL A 82 14.83 -11.58 -6.30
C VAL A 82 14.79 -12.83 -7.17
N LYS A 83 15.90 -13.55 -7.30
CA LYS A 83 15.97 -14.82 -8.03
C LYS A 83 15.29 -15.98 -7.32
N ARG A 84 15.16 -15.95 -5.99
CA ARG A 84 14.47 -17.01 -5.24
C ARG A 84 13.01 -17.16 -5.67
N ARG A 85 12.33 -16.04 -5.96
CA ARG A 85 10.93 -16.04 -6.44
C ARG A 85 10.81 -16.15 -7.96
N ASN A 86 11.80 -15.67 -8.71
CA ASN A 86 11.86 -15.79 -10.16
C ASN A 86 13.30 -16.08 -10.61
N PRO A 87 13.70 -17.34 -10.79
CA PRO A 87 15.07 -17.71 -11.17
C PRO A 87 15.55 -17.10 -12.50
N SER A 88 14.62 -16.71 -13.37
CA SER A 88 14.91 -16.12 -14.68
C SER A 88 15.15 -14.60 -14.62
N VAL A 89 14.81 -13.93 -13.51
CA VAL A 89 14.98 -12.47 -13.39
C VAL A 89 16.45 -12.08 -13.44
N LYS A 90 16.76 -10.98 -14.13
CA LYS A 90 18.10 -10.42 -14.24
C LYS A 90 18.25 -9.23 -13.28
N PRO A 91 19.02 -9.35 -12.20
CA PRO A 91 19.31 -8.23 -11.31
C PRO A 91 20.36 -7.31 -11.93
N LEU A 92 20.13 -5.99 -11.89
CA LEU A 92 21.04 -4.95 -12.39
C LEU A 92 21.51 -4.06 -11.24
N LEU A 93 22.77 -3.65 -11.27
CA LEU A 93 23.33 -2.64 -10.38
C LEU A 93 23.13 -1.26 -11.01
N SER A 94 22.31 -0.40 -10.39
CA SER A 94 22.13 0.97 -10.88
C SER A 94 23.05 1.95 -10.16
N ILE A 95 23.66 2.85 -10.93
CA ILE A 95 24.70 3.76 -10.48
C ILE A 95 24.26 5.21 -10.71
N TRP A 96 24.43 6.03 -9.68
CA TRP A 96 24.28 7.48 -9.74
C TRP A 96 25.15 8.13 -8.64
N ASN A 97 24.64 9.10 -7.87
CA ASN A 97 25.33 9.76 -6.75
C ASN A 97 24.95 9.14 -5.38
N GLY A 98 24.56 7.87 -5.35
CA GLY A 98 24.15 7.17 -4.14
C GLY A 98 22.77 7.57 -3.58
N ILE A 99 22.37 6.91 -2.49
CA ILE A 99 21.02 7.00 -1.88
C ILE A 99 20.73 8.39 -1.30
N SER A 100 21.74 9.05 -0.70
CA SER A 100 21.56 10.37 -0.07
C SER A 100 21.24 11.45 -1.10
N ALA A 101 22.03 11.51 -2.18
CA ALA A 101 21.77 12.42 -3.30
C ALA A 101 20.42 12.10 -3.97
N THR A 102 20.06 10.82 -4.06
CA THR A 102 18.75 10.41 -4.56
C THR A 102 17.61 10.98 -3.73
N GLY A 103 17.69 10.88 -2.39
CA GLY A 103 16.69 11.47 -1.50
C GLY A 103 16.56 12.99 -1.69
N LYS A 104 17.69 13.70 -1.81
CA LYS A 104 17.72 15.16 -2.06
C LYS A 104 17.08 15.54 -3.39
N SER A 105 17.43 14.84 -4.47
CA SER A 105 16.82 15.11 -5.78
C SER A 105 15.33 14.80 -5.81
N ILE A 106 14.89 13.73 -5.14
CA ILE A 106 13.47 13.41 -5.03
C ILE A 106 12.75 14.54 -4.29
N ALA A 107 13.34 15.07 -3.23
CA ALA A 107 12.84 16.25 -2.49
C ALA A 107 12.96 17.59 -3.26
N GLY A 108 13.38 17.56 -4.52
CA GLY A 108 13.51 18.75 -5.35
C GLY A 108 14.75 19.61 -5.07
N GLU A 109 15.68 19.14 -4.23
CA GLU A 109 16.94 19.82 -3.97
C GLU A 109 17.94 19.64 -5.12
N ASN A 110 18.80 20.64 -5.33
CA ASN A 110 19.90 20.54 -6.28
C ASN A 110 20.92 19.48 -5.82
N VAL A 111 21.11 18.46 -6.63
CA VAL A 111 22.16 17.46 -6.42
C VAL A 111 23.40 17.87 -7.20
N ASN A 112 24.53 17.95 -6.53
CA ASN A 112 25.82 18.17 -7.17
C ASN A 112 26.27 16.88 -7.88
N ASP A 113 26.23 16.88 -9.21
CA ASP A 113 26.68 15.77 -10.07
C ASP A 113 28.08 15.97 -10.66
N SER A 114 28.84 16.95 -10.14
CA SER A 114 30.22 17.23 -10.55
C SER A 114 31.14 16.02 -10.50
N VAL A 115 30.86 15.02 -9.64
CA VAL A 115 31.65 13.79 -9.58
C VAL A 115 31.51 12.98 -10.86
N LEU A 116 30.31 12.87 -11.43
CA LEU A 116 30.07 12.16 -12.68
C LEU A 116 30.62 12.93 -13.88
N SER A 117 30.44 14.26 -13.92
CA SER A 117 31.06 15.13 -14.93
C SER A 117 32.59 15.02 -14.89
N SER A 118 33.19 15.04 -13.69
CA SER A 118 34.61 14.84 -13.51
C SER A 118 35.05 13.42 -13.92
N MET A 119 34.27 12.39 -13.61
CA MET A 119 34.55 11.01 -13.98
C MET A 119 34.66 10.83 -15.50
N VAL A 120 33.75 11.42 -16.27
CA VAL A 120 33.74 11.26 -17.73
C VAL A 120 34.79 12.10 -18.46
N SER A 121 35.32 13.15 -17.82
CA SER A 121 36.24 14.10 -18.45
C SER A 121 37.64 13.54 -18.78
N ALA A 122 38.08 12.44 -18.17
CA ALA A 122 39.42 11.90 -18.40
C ALA A 122 39.44 10.36 -18.49
N SER A 123 40.23 9.82 -19.42
CA SER A 123 40.32 8.36 -19.67
C SER A 123 40.74 7.57 -18.43
N SER A 124 41.69 8.07 -17.62
CA SER A 124 42.11 7.39 -16.39
C SER A 124 40.99 7.26 -15.35
N LYS A 125 40.13 8.28 -15.24
CA LYS A 125 38.98 8.30 -14.32
C LYS A 125 37.87 7.38 -14.81
N ARG A 126 37.55 7.44 -16.11
CA ARG A 126 36.61 6.50 -16.76
C ARG A 126 37.06 5.06 -16.58
N LYS A 127 38.35 4.77 -16.78
CA LYS A 127 38.91 3.44 -16.56
C LYS A 127 38.72 2.95 -15.13
N ALA A 128 39.05 3.78 -14.13
CA ALA A 128 38.86 3.42 -12.71
C ALA A 128 37.38 3.11 -12.39
N PHE A 129 36.47 3.93 -12.93
CA PHE A 129 35.03 3.73 -12.81
C PHE A 129 34.57 2.43 -13.46
N ILE A 130 34.89 2.21 -14.73
CA ILE A 130 34.54 1.02 -15.52
C ILE A 130 35.03 -0.25 -14.82
N ASP A 131 36.32 -0.32 -14.48
CA ASP A 131 36.93 -1.50 -13.87
C ASP A 131 36.26 -1.83 -12.52
N SER A 132 36.01 -0.79 -11.69
CA SER A 132 35.36 -0.97 -10.40
C SER A 132 33.88 -1.40 -10.53
N SER A 133 33.18 -0.96 -11.57
CA SER A 133 31.77 -1.30 -11.82
C SER A 133 31.57 -2.74 -12.20
N ILE A 134 32.40 -3.25 -13.11
CA ILE A 134 32.39 -4.64 -13.54
C ILE A 134 32.73 -5.53 -12.34
N LYS A 135 33.81 -5.20 -11.61
CA LYS A 135 34.23 -5.93 -10.41
C LYS A 135 33.13 -5.98 -9.35
N THR A 136 32.43 -4.86 -9.12
CA THR A 136 31.36 -4.76 -8.13
C THR A 136 30.13 -5.55 -8.54
N ALA A 137 29.70 -5.44 -9.79
CA ALA A 137 28.56 -6.19 -10.32
C ALA A 137 28.79 -7.71 -10.17
N ARG A 138 29.98 -8.19 -10.56
CA ARG A 138 30.38 -9.60 -10.43
C ARG A 138 30.46 -10.05 -8.97
N ARG A 139 31.13 -9.26 -8.11
CA ARG A 139 31.28 -9.56 -6.67
C ARG A 139 29.95 -9.80 -5.96
N TYR A 140 28.92 -9.04 -6.33
CA TYR A 140 27.61 -9.13 -5.68
C TYR A 140 26.57 -9.94 -6.47
N GLY A 141 26.95 -10.54 -7.61
CA GLY A 141 26.06 -11.42 -8.38
C GLY A 141 25.03 -10.70 -9.26
N PHE A 142 25.25 -9.42 -9.58
CA PHE A 142 24.44 -8.70 -10.57
C PHE A 142 24.76 -9.19 -11.99
N GLN A 143 23.75 -9.21 -12.86
CA GLN A 143 23.86 -9.62 -14.27
C GLN A 143 23.88 -8.44 -15.24
N GLY A 144 23.85 -7.22 -14.72
CA GLY A 144 24.00 -6.02 -15.52
C GLY A 144 24.27 -4.79 -14.69
N ILE A 145 24.59 -3.71 -15.39
CA ILE A 145 24.92 -2.41 -14.87
C ILE A 145 24.04 -1.38 -15.57
N ASP A 146 23.52 -0.44 -14.81
CA ASP A 146 22.64 0.62 -15.25
C ASP A 146 23.22 1.97 -14.82
N LEU A 147 23.44 2.89 -15.76
CA LEU A 147 23.85 4.27 -15.44
C LEU A 147 22.61 5.17 -15.42
N PHE A 148 22.23 5.67 -14.24
CA PHE A 148 21.12 6.61 -14.09
C PHE A 148 21.63 8.05 -13.97
N TRP A 149 22.04 8.65 -15.09
CA TRP A 149 22.51 10.03 -15.12
C TRP A 149 21.73 10.83 -16.15
N VAL A 150 20.63 11.43 -15.69
CA VAL A 150 19.59 12.02 -16.55
C VAL A 150 19.76 13.54 -16.70
N TRP A 151 20.72 14.16 -16.01
CA TRP A 151 21.00 15.60 -16.14
C TRP A 151 22.45 15.96 -16.53
N PRO A 152 23.09 15.25 -17.48
CA PRO A 152 24.39 15.68 -17.99
C PRO A 152 24.27 17.04 -18.67
N ASN A 153 25.27 17.90 -18.48
CA ASN A 153 25.37 19.15 -19.25
C ASN A 153 25.87 18.87 -20.68
N SER A 154 25.95 19.92 -21.50
CA SER A 154 26.37 19.82 -22.90
C SER A 154 27.78 19.22 -23.08
N THR A 155 28.72 19.52 -22.19
CA THR A 155 30.09 18.96 -22.21
C THR A 155 30.09 17.47 -21.83
N ASP A 156 29.25 17.09 -20.87
CA ASP A 156 29.14 15.71 -20.40
C ASP A 156 28.57 14.79 -21.49
N LEU A 157 27.62 15.28 -22.30
CA LEU A 157 27.03 14.50 -23.38
C LEU A 157 28.07 13.96 -24.38
N SER A 158 29.07 14.76 -24.76
CA SER A 158 30.15 14.28 -25.64
C SER A 158 31.01 13.22 -24.97
N ASN A 159 31.27 13.36 -23.67
CA ASN A 159 32.12 12.45 -22.91
C ASN A 159 31.43 11.12 -22.57
N ILE A 160 30.10 11.12 -22.42
CA ILE A 160 29.30 9.89 -22.22
C ILE A 160 29.49 8.93 -23.39
N GLY A 161 29.60 9.42 -24.63
CA GLY A 161 29.80 8.56 -25.80
C GLY A 161 31.09 7.75 -25.69
N VAL A 162 32.17 8.42 -25.30
CA VAL A 162 33.48 7.80 -25.10
C VAL A 162 33.44 6.82 -23.92
N LEU A 163 32.79 7.19 -22.81
CA LEU A 163 32.58 6.28 -21.69
C LEU A 163 31.89 5.00 -22.14
N LEU A 164 30.80 5.08 -22.91
CA LEU A 164 30.04 3.90 -23.34
C LEU A 164 30.83 2.99 -24.28
N ASP A 165 31.61 3.56 -25.21
CA ASP A 165 32.50 2.80 -26.10
C ASP A 165 33.56 2.04 -25.28
N GLU A 166 34.23 2.71 -24.33
CA GLU A 166 35.22 2.09 -23.43
C GLU A 166 34.59 1.04 -22.51
N TRP A 167 33.40 1.32 -21.95
CA TRP A 167 32.72 0.45 -21.00
C TRP A 167 32.24 -0.85 -21.66
N ARG A 168 31.65 -0.77 -22.86
CA ARG A 168 31.27 -1.96 -23.61
C ARG A 168 32.50 -2.77 -24.02
N ALA A 169 33.58 -2.12 -24.43
CA ALA A 169 34.84 -2.82 -24.74
C ALA A 169 35.38 -3.59 -23.52
N ALA A 170 35.35 -2.98 -22.34
CA ALA A 170 35.77 -3.62 -21.09
C ALA A 170 34.85 -4.79 -20.68
N ILE A 171 33.53 -4.64 -20.82
CA ILE A 171 32.57 -5.74 -20.58
C ILE A 171 32.79 -6.89 -21.57
N ASN A 172 33.13 -6.61 -22.82
CA ASN A 172 33.42 -7.63 -23.82
C ASN A 172 34.70 -8.42 -23.47
N SER A 173 35.72 -7.74 -22.95
CA SER A 173 37.04 -8.30 -22.63
C SER A 173 37.20 -8.83 -21.20
N GLU A 174 36.20 -8.64 -20.32
CA GLU A 174 36.26 -9.12 -18.94
C GLU A 174 36.47 -10.65 -18.89
N GLN A 175 37.29 -11.12 -17.94
CA GLN A 175 37.44 -12.54 -17.68
C GLN A 175 36.18 -13.08 -16.97
N ARG A 176 35.53 -14.07 -17.57
CA ARG A 176 34.28 -14.68 -17.09
C ARG A 176 34.50 -16.09 -16.58
N GLN A 177 33.85 -16.44 -15.48
CA GLN A 177 33.79 -17.83 -15.03
C GLN A 177 32.88 -18.67 -15.95
N PRO A 178 33.08 -20.00 -16.03
CA PRO A 178 32.21 -20.88 -16.79
C PRO A 178 30.73 -20.72 -16.37
N GLY A 179 29.86 -20.46 -17.35
CA GLY A 179 28.43 -20.23 -17.11
C GLY A 179 28.02 -18.77 -16.86
N GLU A 180 28.97 -17.84 -16.75
CA GLU A 180 28.65 -16.42 -16.65
C GLU A 180 28.31 -15.81 -18.01
N SER A 181 27.12 -15.22 -18.13
CA SER A 181 26.75 -14.38 -19.27
C SER A 181 27.50 -13.05 -19.22
N GLN A 182 27.68 -12.42 -20.38
CA GLN A 182 28.10 -11.02 -20.47
C GLN A 182 27.17 -10.11 -19.64
N LEU A 183 27.72 -9.08 -19.00
CA LEU A 183 26.92 -8.09 -18.27
C LEU A 183 26.05 -7.28 -19.25
N ILE A 184 24.77 -7.13 -18.89
CA ILE A 184 23.85 -6.20 -19.55
C ILE A 184 24.28 -4.77 -19.19
N LEU A 185 24.33 -3.85 -20.15
CA LEU A 185 24.61 -2.43 -19.93
C LEU A 185 23.40 -1.59 -20.35
N THR A 186 22.86 -0.81 -19.44
CA THR A 186 21.70 0.07 -19.68
C THR A 186 21.98 1.51 -19.28
N LEU A 187 21.24 2.43 -19.88
CA LEU A 187 21.40 3.87 -19.66
C LEU A 187 20.04 4.54 -19.45
N ALA A 188 19.93 5.39 -18.44
CA ALA A 188 18.82 6.33 -18.29
C ALA A 188 19.06 7.53 -19.19
N ILE A 189 18.05 7.91 -19.98
CA ILE A 189 18.12 9.05 -20.89
C ILE A 189 16.94 9.99 -20.65
N ARG A 190 17.17 11.28 -20.91
CA ARG A 190 16.09 12.28 -20.88
C ARG A 190 15.03 11.97 -21.92
N TYR A 191 13.82 12.50 -21.70
CA TYR A 191 12.75 12.40 -22.70
C TYR A 191 13.12 13.05 -24.04
N LEU A 192 13.96 14.11 -24.03
CA LEU A 192 14.52 14.71 -25.24
C LEU A 192 15.96 14.27 -25.50
N PRO A 193 16.31 13.96 -26.76
CA PRO A 193 17.68 13.62 -27.15
C PRO A 193 18.62 14.83 -27.28
N THR A 194 18.10 16.06 -27.26
CA THR A 194 18.89 17.29 -27.43
C THR A 194 18.69 18.22 -26.24
N ILE A 195 19.80 18.72 -25.70
CA ILE A 195 19.87 19.72 -24.64
C ILE A 195 20.57 20.94 -25.25
N GLU A 196 19.88 22.08 -25.30
CA GLU A 196 20.34 23.28 -26.00
C GLU A 196 20.68 22.95 -27.47
N MET A 197 21.97 22.99 -27.84
CA MET A 197 22.47 22.65 -29.18
C MET A 197 23.19 21.29 -29.24
N VAL A 198 23.33 20.58 -28.12
CA VAL A 198 24.09 19.32 -28.04
C VAL A 198 23.14 18.14 -27.91
N SER A 199 23.32 17.14 -28.78
CA SER A 199 22.55 15.90 -28.73
C SER A 199 23.30 14.82 -27.96
N TYR A 200 22.56 13.90 -27.34
CA TYR A 200 23.13 12.64 -26.85
C TYR A 200 23.93 11.93 -27.96
N PRO A 201 24.98 11.17 -27.61
CA PRO A 201 25.81 10.44 -28.56
C PRO A 201 25.08 9.16 -29.04
N ILE A 202 24.03 9.35 -29.85
CA ILE A 202 23.08 8.30 -30.25
C ILE A 202 23.78 7.10 -30.87
N ASP A 203 24.80 7.33 -31.69
CA ASP A 203 25.57 6.25 -32.31
C ASP A 203 26.31 5.39 -31.30
N SER A 204 26.93 6.00 -30.28
CA SER A 204 27.58 5.27 -29.20
C SER A 204 26.55 4.52 -28.36
N ILE A 205 25.44 5.18 -27.97
CA ILE A 205 24.35 4.52 -27.24
C ILE A 205 23.85 3.30 -28.03
N ARG A 206 23.52 3.48 -29.30
CA ARG A 206 23.02 2.44 -30.19
C ARG A 206 23.98 1.26 -30.33
N ARG A 207 25.29 1.46 -30.32
CA ARG A 207 26.26 0.36 -30.36
C ARG A 207 26.47 -0.31 -29.01
N ASN A 208 26.52 0.47 -27.94
CA ASN A 208 27.10 0.03 -26.68
C ASN A 208 26.11 -0.36 -25.60
N VAL A 209 24.88 0.16 -25.58
CA VAL A 209 23.89 -0.26 -24.56
C VAL A 209 22.98 -1.36 -25.10
N ASP A 210 22.56 -2.28 -24.24
CA ASP A 210 21.54 -3.27 -24.58
C ASP A 210 20.19 -2.57 -24.84
N TRP A 211 19.83 -1.64 -23.96
CA TRP A 211 18.75 -0.67 -24.17
C TRP A 211 18.97 0.59 -23.33
N ALA A 212 18.37 1.69 -23.78
CA ALA A 212 18.21 2.90 -23.00
C ALA A 212 16.77 2.99 -22.50
N HIS A 213 16.58 3.49 -21.28
CA HIS A 213 15.25 3.72 -20.74
C HIS A 213 14.99 5.23 -20.60
N VAL A 214 13.87 5.66 -21.17
CA VAL A 214 13.49 7.06 -21.27
C VAL A 214 12.79 7.47 -19.98
N VAL A 215 13.35 8.44 -19.27
CA VAL A 215 12.72 9.06 -18.11
C VAL A 215 11.64 10.01 -18.62
N ALA A 216 10.43 9.45 -18.75
CA ALA A 216 9.28 10.06 -19.39
C ALA A 216 8.24 10.57 -18.37
N TYR A 217 8.73 11.24 -17.34
CA TYR A 217 7.97 11.78 -16.23
C TYR A 217 8.73 12.94 -15.58
N ASP A 218 8.13 13.59 -14.59
CA ASP A 218 8.62 14.76 -13.86
C ASP A 218 8.81 15.99 -14.77
N TYR A 219 7.94 16.12 -15.77
CA TYR A 219 7.92 17.24 -16.72
C TYR A 219 7.58 18.58 -16.06
N HIS A 220 6.63 18.54 -15.13
CA HIS A 220 6.08 19.67 -14.39
C HIS A 220 6.14 19.37 -12.91
N LEU A 221 6.63 20.31 -12.10
CA LEU A 221 6.93 20.10 -10.68
C LEU A 221 6.45 21.30 -9.85
N PRO A 222 5.73 21.07 -8.73
CA PRO A 222 5.17 22.15 -7.91
C PRO A 222 6.23 22.98 -7.18
N THR A 223 7.45 22.48 -7.05
CA THR A 223 8.58 23.22 -6.47
C THR A 223 9.23 24.19 -7.45
N ARG A 224 8.92 24.08 -8.76
CA ARG A 224 9.53 24.89 -9.82
C ARG A 224 8.52 25.79 -10.53
N GLU A 225 7.24 25.44 -10.47
CA GLU A 225 6.18 26.08 -11.22
C GLU A 225 5.04 26.51 -10.29
N ASN A 226 4.48 27.68 -10.57
CA ASN A 226 3.34 28.25 -9.85
C ASN A 226 2.01 28.02 -10.59
N PHE A 227 1.93 26.93 -11.35
CA PHE A 227 0.72 26.48 -12.04
C PHE A 227 0.65 24.94 -12.03
N THR A 228 -0.55 24.39 -12.13
CA THR A 228 -0.75 22.94 -12.20
C THR A 228 -0.23 22.39 -13.53
N GLY A 229 0.48 21.27 -13.49
CA GLY A 229 1.11 20.71 -14.68
C GLY A 229 1.08 19.19 -14.71
N LEU A 230 1.15 18.62 -15.92
CA LEU A 230 1.07 17.18 -16.12
C LEU A 230 2.46 16.55 -16.08
N HIS A 231 2.86 15.98 -14.94
CA HIS A 231 4.22 15.50 -14.76
C HIS A 231 4.59 14.35 -15.70
N ALA A 232 3.62 13.58 -16.22
CA ALA A 232 3.88 12.38 -17.02
C ALA A 232 2.93 12.22 -18.23
N ALA A 233 2.53 13.32 -18.87
CA ALA A 233 1.65 13.28 -20.03
C ALA A 233 2.22 12.42 -21.18
N LEU A 234 1.43 11.46 -21.69
CA LEU A 234 1.82 10.71 -22.89
C LEU A 234 1.74 11.61 -24.13
N TYR A 235 0.65 12.37 -24.22
CA TYR A 235 0.39 13.32 -25.30
C TYR A 235 0.11 14.71 -24.71
N ASN A 236 0.45 15.76 -25.44
CA ASN A 236 0.00 17.11 -25.12
C ASN A 236 -0.19 17.88 -26.45
N PRO A 237 -1.43 18.16 -26.87
CA PRO A 237 -1.68 18.87 -28.14
C PRO A 237 -1.15 20.30 -28.19
N SER A 238 -0.91 20.91 -27.02
CA SER A 238 -0.54 22.33 -26.89
C SER A 238 0.93 22.54 -26.53
N SER A 239 1.71 21.47 -26.31
CA SER A 239 3.12 21.57 -25.91
C SER A 239 3.91 20.34 -26.32
N ASN A 240 5.19 20.54 -26.65
CA ASN A 240 6.14 19.46 -26.93
C ASN A 240 6.66 18.76 -25.65
N VAL A 241 6.23 19.22 -24.47
CA VAL A 241 6.55 18.60 -23.19
C VAL A 241 5.60 17.42 -22.94
N ASN A 242 5.87 16.31 -23.62
CA ASN A 242 5.15 15.05 -23.46
C ASN A 242 6.00 13.85 -23.93
N THR A 243 5.60 12.65 -23.52
CA THR A 243 6.32 11.42 -23.84
C THR A 243 6.37 11.12 -25.34
N ASP A 244 5.26 11.26 -26.06
CA ASP A 244 5.21 10.92 -27.49
C ASP A 244 6.14 11.77 -28.33
N PHE A 245 6.16 13.08 -28.08
CA PHE A 245 7.09 14.00 -28.73
C PHE A 245 8.54 13.56 -28.49
N GLY A 246 8.91 13.30 -27.23
CA GLY A 246 10.26 12.85 -26.88
C GLY A 246 10.65 11.54 -27.56
N ILE A 247 9.77 10.53 -27.55
CA ILE A 247 10.00 9.26 -28.23
C ILE A 247 10.18 9.46 -29.73
N ARG A 248 9.34 10.27 -30.39
CA ARG A 248 9.50 10.58 -31.81
C ARG A 248 10.84 11.25 -32.11
N GLU A 249 11.29 12.17 -31.27
CA GLU A 249 12.60 12.82 -31.46
C GLU A 249 13.77 11.84 -31.35
N TRP A 250 13.74 10.92 -30.38
CA TRP A 250 14.74 9.86 -30.28
C TRP A 250 14.76 8.96 -31.53
N LEU A 251 13.59 8.57 -32.02
CA LEU A 251 13.46 7.75 -33.24
C LEU A 251 13.93 8.51 -34.49
N ASN A 252 13.53 9.78 -34.64
CA ASN A 252 13.91 10.65 -35.76
C ASN A 252 15.43 10.84 -35.85
N LYS A 253 16.12 10.91 -34.70
CA LYS A 253 17.58 10.99 -34.66
C LYS A 253 18.29 9.63 -34.77
N GLY A 254 17.57 8.56 -35.09
CA GLY A 254 18.15 7.27 -35.47
C GLY A 254 18.30 6.24 -34.34
N MET A 255 17.71 6.48 -33.15
CA MET A 255 17.65 5.46 -32.10
C MET A 255 16.62 4.39 -32.49
N PRO A 256 16.99 3.09 -32.50
CA PRO A 256 16.03 2.05 -32.86
C PRO A 256 15.00 1.83 -31.74
N PRO A 257 13.72 1.61 -32.06
CA PRO A 257 12.67 1.37 -31.06
C PRO A 257 12.96 0.10 -30.23
N SER A 258 13.63 -0.89 -30.83
CA SER A 258 14.07 -2.12 -30.15
C SER A 258 15.17 -1.90 -29.09
N LYS A 259 15.70 -0.68 -28.94
CA LYS A 259 16.62 -0.32 -27.85
C LYS A 259 16.04 0.73 -26.91
N LEU A 260 14.76 1.05 -27.01
CA LEU A 260 14.08 2.02 -26.15
C LEU A 260 13.09 1.33 -25.23
N VAL A 261 13.20 1.65 -23.95
CA VAL A 261 12.30 1.22 -22.88
C VAL A 261 11.60 2.44 -22.30
N LEU A 262 10.28 2.38 -22.17
CA LEU A 262 9.48 3.50 -21.64
C LEU A 262 9.55 3.54 -20.10
N GLY A 263 9.91 4.69 -19.52
CA GLY A 263 9.79 4.92 -18.08
C GLY A 263 8.33 5.09 -17.66
N LEU A 264 7.91 4.41 -16.59
CA LEU A 264 6.57 4.54 -16.00
C LEU A 264 6.70 5.04 -14.55
N PRO A 265 6.13 6.22 -14.21
CA PRO A 265 6.13 6.71 -12.85
C PRO A 265 5.06 6.01 -12.03
N TYR A 266 5.43 5.45 -10.89
CA TYR A 266 4.51 4.98 -9.85
C TYR A 266 4.36 6.05 -8.77
N HIS A 267 4.42 7.31 -9.16
CA HIS A 267 4.24 8.47 -8.30
C HIS A 267 3.49 9.55 -9.08
N GLY A 268 3.11 10.59 -8.37
CA GLY A 268 2.52 11.81 -8.90
C GLY A 268 2.93 13.01 -8.07
N TYR A 269 2.32 14.15 -8.38
CA TYR A 269 2.56 15.39 -7.67
C TYR A 269 1.25 16.06 -7.29
N ALA A 270 1.24 16.71 -6.13
CA ALA A 270 0.14 17.49 -5.60
C ALA A 270 0.51 18.97 -5.55
N TRP A 271 -0.38 19.81 -6.08
CA TRP A 271 -0.30 21.27 -6.11
C TRP A 271 -1.36 21.87 -5.21
N LYS A 272 -1.03 22.98 -4.56
CA LYS A 272 -1.99 23.82 -3.84
C LYS A 272 -2.58 24.85 -4.81
N LEU A 273 -3.88 24.76 -5.09
CA LEU A 273 -4.57 25.70 -5.96
C LEU A 273 -4.69 27.08 -5.30
N VAL A 274 -4.52 28.14 -6.07
CA VAL A 274 -4.77 29.53 -5.60
C VAL A 274 -6.27 29.78 -5.43
N SER A 275 -7.09 29.20 -6.31
CA SER A 275 -8.54 29.35 -6.30
C SER A 275 -9.20 27.99 -6.52
N SER A 276 -10.23 27.68 -5.73
CA SER A 276 -11.03 26.47 -5.90
C SER A 276 -11.89 26.47 -7.17
N GLN A 277 -12.10 27.64 -7.76
CA GLN A 277 -12.88 27.82 -8.99
C GLN A 277 -12.04 27.59 -10.25
N ASP A 278 -10.71 27.61 -10.14
CA ASP A 278 -9.79 27.33 -11.24
C ASP A 278 -8.96 26.09 -10.91
N ASN A 279 -9.42 24.96 -11.43
CA ASN A 279 -8.83 23.63 -11.20
C ASN A 279 -8.44 22.93 -12.51
N ALA A 280 -8.36 23.70 -13.60
CA ALA A 280 -7.93 23.21 -14.89
C ALA A 280 -6.44 22.85 -14.90
N ILE A 281 -6.00 22.23 -16.00
CA ILE A 281 -4.58 22.06 -16.28
C ILE A 281 -4.01 23.45 -16.61
N GLY A 282 -2.91 23.85 -15.95
CA GLY A 282 -2.35 25.19 -16.06
C GLY A 282 -3.00 26.21 -15.11
N ALA A 283 -3.89 25.78 -14.20
CA ALA A 283 -4.48 26.65 -13.19
C ALA A 283 -3.40 27.23 -12.25
N PRO A 284 -3.53 28.49 -11.79
CA PRO A 284 -2.60 29.07 -10.83
C PRO A 284 -2.49 28.25 -9.54
N ALA A 285 -1.26 27.97 -9.12
CA ALA A 285 -0.94 27.21 -7.93
C ALA A 285 0.06 27.97 -7.05
N SER A 286 -0.10 27.86 -5.72
CA SER A 286 0.78 28.53 -4.76
C SER A 286 1.99 27.68 -4.34
N GLY A 287 2.19 26.51 -4.98
CA GLY A 287 3.31 25.60 -4.71
C GLY A 287 2.85 24.16 -4.37
N PRO A 288 3.72 23.37 -3.71
CA PRO A 288 3.44 21.97 -3.38
C PRO A 288 2.33 21.81 -2.33
N ALA A 289 1.59 20.71 -2.43
CA ALA A 289 0.59 20.29 -1.47
C ALA A 289 0.87 18.87 -0.95
N VAL A 290 0.28 18.52 0.19
CA VAL A 290 0.41 17.23 0.89
C VAL A 290 1.80 16.96 1.45
N ASN A 291 2.83 16.90 0.60
CA ASN A 291 4.23 16.72 0.98
C ASN A 291 5.05 17.99 0.68
N ILE A 292 6.23 18.11 1.29
CA ILE A 292 7.09 19.30 1.20
C ILE A 292 7.48 19.68 -0.24
N ASP A 293 7.64 18.68 -1.10
CA ASP A 293 7.97 18.79 -2.52
C ASP A 293 6.76 18.48 -3.44
N GLY A 294 5.61 18.20 -2.83
CA GLY A 294 4.39 17.76 -3.50
C GLY A 294 4.42 16.33 -4.04
N SER A 295 5.53 15.60 -3.96
CA SER A 295 5.63 14.25 -4.54
C SER A 295 4.82 13.24 -3.74
N MET A 296 4.15 12.30 -4.39
CA MET A 296 3.36 11.26 -3.72
C MET A 296 3.50 9.94 -4.46
N GLY A 297 3.89 8.86 -3.77
CA GLY A 297 3.84 7.51 -4.33
C GLY A 297 2.40 7.09 -4.64
N TYR A 298 2.17 6.30 -5.68
CA TYR A 298 0.83 5.90 -6.12
C TYR A 298 -0.01 5.29 -4.97
N LYS A 299 0.57 4.40 -4.14
CA LYS A 299 -0.06 3.85 -2.93
C LYS A 299 -0.50 4.93 -1.94
N ALA A 300 0.31 5.97 -1.77
CA ALA A 300 -0.03 7.11 -0.92
C ALA A 300 -1.14 7.95 -1.54
N ILE A 301 -1.14 8.15 -2.87
CA ILE A 301 -2.24 8.82 -3.59
C ILE A 301 -3.55 8.05 -3.44
N LYS A 302 -3.55 6.71 -3.61
CA LYS A 302 -4.76 5.90 -3.42
C LYS A 302 -5.28 5.97 -1.99
N SER A 303 -4.38 5.95 -1.01
CA SER A 303 -4.75 6.16 0.40
C SER A 303 -5.31 7.56 0.63
N TYR A 304 -4.68 8.59 0.04
CA TYR A 304 -5.14 9.96 0.12
C TYR A 304 -6.54 10.14 -0.46
N ILE A 305 -6.82 9.59 -1.64
CA ILE A 305 -8.16 9.62 -2.27
C ILE A 305 -9.20 8.96 -1.36
N ARG A 306 -8.87 7.80 -0.79
CA ARG A 306 -9.78 7.06 0.08
C ARG A 306 -10.08 7.82 1.38
N ASP A 307 -9.04 8.39 1.99
CA ASP A 307 -9.11 8.91 3.35
C ASP A 307 -9.48 10.42 3.38
N TYR A 308 -9.17 11.19 2.32
CA TYR A 308 -9.33 12.65 2.23
C TYR A 308 -9.91 13.15 0.89
N GLY A 309 -10.28 12.28 -0.04
CA GLY A 309 -10.80 12.70 -1.34
C GLY A 309 -12.14 13.46 -1.27
N TYR A 310 -12.84 13.47 -0.12
CA TYR A 310 -14.18 14.08 0.03
C TYR A 310 -15.19 13.64 -1.07
N GLY A 311 -15.07 12.39 -1.54
CA GLY A 311 -15.88 11.88 -2.67
C GLY A 311 -15.35 12.25 -4.05
N ALA A 312 -14.27 13.03 -4.16
CA ALA A 312 -13.56 13.28 -5.41
C ALA A 312 -13.00 11.97 -5.95
N THR A 313 -13.42 11.63 -7.16
CA THR A 313 -12.92 10.48 -7.89
C THR A 313 -11.75 10.90 -8.76
N SER A 314 -10.72 10.04 -8.85
CA SER A 314 -9.72 10.22 -9.89
C SER A 314 -10.38 10.15 -11.27
N VAL A 315 -10.08 11.13 -12.12
CA VAL A 315 -10.58 11.22 -13.49
C VAL A 315 -9.45 10.87 -14.44
N TYR A 316 -9.68 9.86 -15.28
CA TYR A 316 -8.81 9.55 -16.40
C TYR A 316 -9.02 10.56 -17.52
N ASN A 317 -7.95 11.25 -17.93
CA ASN A 317 -7.97 12.18 -19.04
C ASN A 317 -7.38 11.51 -20.29
N ALA A 318 -8.25 11.19 -21.26
CA ALA A 318 -7.86 10.49 -22.48
C ALA A 318 -7.02 11.34 -23.45
N THR A 319 -7.14 12.69 -23.39
CA THR A 319 -6.37 13.59 -24.26
C THR A 319 -4.89 13.55 -23.93
N TYR A 320 -4.54 13.56 -22.64
CA TYR A 320 -3.15 13.56 -22.18
C TYR A 320 -2.66 12.18 -21.73
N VAL A 321 -3.58 11.24 -21.53
CA VAL A 321 -3.37 9.88 -21.01
C VAL A 321 -2.67 9.92 -19.65
N VAL A 322 -3.37 10.53 -18.69
CA VAL A 322 -2.98 10.63 -17.28
C VAL A 322 -4.23 10.64 -16.41
N ASN A 323 -4.03 10.45 -15.10
CA ASN A 323 -5.08 10.61 -14.11
C ASN A 323 -4.93 11.93 -13.35
N LEU A 324 -6.07 12.54 -13.06
CA LEU A 324 -6.18 13.76 -12.29
C LEU A 324 -7.07 13.51 -11.07
N LEU A 325 -6.75 14.14 -9.96
CA LEU A 325 -7.63 14.29 -8.82
C LEU A 325 -7.69 15.77 -8.47
N THR A 326 -8.89 16.32 -8.38
CA THR A 326 -9.09 17.71 -8.00
C THR A 326 -10.00 17.77 -6.78
N THR A 327 -9.56 18.51 -5.77
CA THR A 327 -10.36 18.95 -4.63
C THR A 327 -10.37 20.49 -4.63
N PRO A 328 -11.14 21.16 -3.77
CA PRO A 328 -11.19 22.63 -3.76
C PRO A 328 -9.83 23.31 -3.58
N THR A 329 -8.87 22.68 -2.92
CA THR A 329 -7.56 23.31 -2.63
C THR A 329 -6.38 22.54 -3.19
N ILE A 330 -6.58 21.29 -3.63
CA ILE A 330 -5.50 20.39 -4.02
C ILE A 330 -5.79 19.81 -5.40
N TRP A 331 -4.76 19.84 -6.23
CA TRP A 331 -4.77 19.26 -7.57
C TRP A 331 -3.64 18.24 -7.68
N ILE A 332 -3.94 17.00 -8.08
CA ILE A 332 -2.97 15.92 -8.13
C ILE A 332 -2.96 15.31 -9.54
N ASN A 333 -1.78 15.16 -10.13
CA ASN A 333 -1.59 14.38 -11.36
C ASN A 333 -0.72 13.15 -11.09
N PHE A 334 -1.15 12.00 -11.63
CA PHE A 334 -0.47 10.72 -11.50
C PHE A 334 -0.91 9.75 -12.61
N ASP A 335 -0.30 8.56 -12.68
CA ASP A 335 -0.74 7.46 -13.54
C ASP A 335 -1.54 6.42 -12.72
N ASP A 336 -2.80 6.18 -13.08
CA ASP A 336 -3.59 5.04 -12.55
C ASP A 336 -3.62 3.86 -13.55
N VAL A 337 -4.33 2.79 -13.21
CA VAL A 337 -4.39 1.52 -13.94
C VAL A 337 -4.74 1.71 -15.43
N GLU A 338 -5.71 2.55 -15.75
CA GLU A 338 -6.11 2.84 -17.14
C GLU A 338 -4.99 3.52 -17.91
N THR A 339 -4.31 4.49 -17.30
CA THR A 339 -3.17 5.20 -17.88
C THR A 339 -2.02 4.25 -18.16
N ILE A 340 -1.66 3.38 -17.21
CA ILE A 340 -0.61 2.38 -17.41
C ILE A 340 -0.95 1.44 -18.56
N LYS A 341 -2.21 0.97 -18.67
CA LYS A 341 -2.64 0.13 -19.81
C LYS A 341 -2.55 0.87 -21.15
N ALA A 342 -2.92 2.15 -21.19
CA ALA A 342 -2.83 2.97 -22.39
C ALA A 342 -1.36 3.20 -22.80
N LYS A 343 -0.48 3.55 -21.86
CA LYS A 343 0.98 3.65 -22.09
C LYS A 343 1.58 2.32 -22.56
N MET A 344 1.11 1.18 -22.06
CA MET A 344 1.55 -0.13 -22.57
C MET A 344 1.03 -0.44 -23.98
N SER A 345 -0.13 0.10 -24.36
CA SER A 345 -0.61 0.00 -25.74
C SER A 345 0.27 0.84 -26.67
N TYR A 346 0.67 2.04 -26.22
CA TYR A 346 1.65 2.88 -26.90
C TYR A 346 3.01 2.20 -27.08
N VAL A 347 3.54 1.55 -26.04
CA VAL A 347 4.79 0.76 -26.11
C VAL A 347 4.73 -0.27 -27.24
N LYS A 348 3.60 -0.97 -27.36
CA LYS A 348 3.38 -1.97 -28.43
C LYS A 348 3.26 -1.30 -29.80
N GLU A 349 2.50 -0.22 -29.92
CA GLU A 349 2.31 0.54 -31.17
C GLU A 349 3.64 1.06 -31.71
N LYS A 350 4.46 1.69 -30.86
CA LYS A 350 5.79 2.22 -31.22
C LYS A 350 6.87 1.14 -31.30
N LYS A 351 6.53 -0.13 -31.06
CA LYS A 351 7.45 -1.29 -31.08
C LYS A 351 8.65 -1.11 -30.14
N LEU A 352 8.43 -0.42 -29.02
CA LEU A 352 9.44 -0.28 -27.97
C LEU A 352 9.67 -1.64 -27.31
N ILE A 353 10.89 -1.90 -26.82
CA ILE A 353 11.23 -3.23 -26.28
C ILE A 353 10.64 -3.48 -24.89
N GLY A 354 10.09 -2.47 -24.23
CA GLY A 354 9.44 -2.67 -22.93
C GLY A 354 9.21 -1.42 -22.09
N PHE A 355 9.10 -1.63 -20.77
CA PHE A 355 8.93 -0.57 -19.78
C PHE A 355 9.89 -0.72 -18.58
N LYS A 356 10.15 0.38 -17.88
CA LYS A 356 10.85 0.42 -16.60
C LYS A 356 10.09 1.27 -15.58
N ALA A 357 9.62 0.65 -14.50
CA ALA A 357 8.84 1.34 -13.47
C ALA A 357 9.74 2.04 -12.44
N PHE A 358 9.39 3.27 -12.05
CA PHE A 358 10.05 4.06 -11.02
C PHE A 358 9.00 4.57 -10.00
N GLN A 359 8.95 4.06 -8.77
CA GLN A 359 9.63 2.87 -8.26
C GLN A 359 8.65 1.87 -7.68
N LEU A 360 9.12 0.62 -7.52
CA LEU A 360 8.25 -0.51 -7.20
C LEU A 360 7.58 -0.41 -5.82
N SER A 361 8.23 0.22 -4.84
CA SER A 361 7.67 0.43 -3.50
C SER A 361 6.45 1.33 -3.48
N ASN A 362 6.26 2.17 -4.52
CA ASN A 362 5.13 3.08 -4.59
C ASN A 362 3.86 2.41 -5.16
N ASP A 363 3.95 1.20 -5.71
CA ASP A 363 2.78 0.50 -6.26
C ASP A 363 1.83 0.05 -5.13
N ASP A 364 0.51 0.11 -5.37
CA ASP A 364 -0.48 -0.38 -4.42
C ASP A 364 -0.76 -1.85 -4.71
N ASN A 365 -0.17 -2.74 -3.91
CA ASN A 365 -0.34 -4.18 -4.03
C ASN A 365 -0.05 -4.72 -5.44
N TRP A 366 0.94 -4.16 -6.14
CA TRP A 366 1.35 -4.52 -7.51
C TRP A 366 0.29 -4.28 -8.60
N VAL A 367 -0.69 -3.39 -8.37
CA VAL A 367 -1.78 -3.17 -9.32
C VAL A 367 -1.29 -2.54 -10.61
N LEU A 368 -0.39 -1.55 -10.54
CA LEU A 368 0.19 -0.91 -11.73
C LEU A 368 1.13 -1.88 -12.45
N SER A 369 1.95 -2.62 -11.70
CA SER A 369 2.86 -3.64 -12.23
C SER A 369 2.13 -4.76 -12.98
N ARG A 370 0.97 -5.20 -12.47
CA ARG A 370 0.09 -6.17 -13.14
C ARG A 370 -0.58 -5.55 -14.37
N ALA A 371 -1.03 -4.30 -14.29
CA ALA A 371 -1.60 -3.58 -15.42
C ALA A 371 -0.58 -3.46 -16.57
N ALA A 372 0.69 -3.22 -16.24
CA ALA A 372 1.79 -3.08 -17.18
C ALA A 372 2.16 -4.40 -17.90
N GLN A 373 1.75 -5.56 -17.39
CA GLN A 373 2.02 -6.85 -18.05
C GLN A 373 1.34 -6.98 -19.42
N GLY A 374 0.27 -6.20 -19.65
CA GLY A 374 -0.60 -6.36 -20.80
C GLY A 374 -1.48 -7.61 -20.66
N GLY A 375 -2.77 -7.47 -20.94
CA GLY A 375 -3.70 -8.59 -20.90
C GLY A 375 -3.40 -9.62 -21.98
N GLU A 376 -2.65 -10.68 -21.65
CA GLU A 376 -2.68 -11.95 -22.39
C GLU A 376 -3.95 -12.77 -22.12
N ASN A 377 -4.95 -12.23 -21.41
CA ASN A 377 -5.92 -13.06 -20.68
C ASN A 377 -7.38 -13.02 -21.15
N GLN A 378 -7.66 -12.68 -22.41
CA GLN A 378 -9.00 -12.90 -22.96
C GLN A 378 -9.00 -13.69 -24.28
N ALA A 379 -8.17 -13.31 -25.25
CA ALA A 379 -8.06 -14.05 -26.52
C ALA A 379 -7.40 -15.43 -26.35
N ASN A 380 -6.30 -15.53 -25.59
CA ASN A 380 -5.62 -16.81 -25.35
C ASN A 380 -6.40 -17.74 -24.40
N LYS A 381 -7.15 -17.20 -23.43
CA LYS A 381 -8.05 -18.01 -22.60
C LYS A 381 -9.18 -18.62 -23.42
N GLN A 382 -9.78 -17.85 -24.34
CA GLN A 382 -10.80 -18.38 -25.26
C GLN A 382 -10.22 -19.43 -26.21
N GLN A 383 -9.02 -19.21 -26.77
CA GLN A 383 -8.36 -20.20 -27.64
C GLN A 383 -7.91 -21.46 -26.88
N LEU A 384 -7.43 -21.34 -25.64
CA LEU A 384 -7.04 -22.48 -24.80
C LEU A 384 -8.27 -23.27 -24.33
N LEU A 385 -9.36 -22.58 -23.98
CA LEU A 385 -10.65 -23.20 -23.67
C LEU A 385 -11.21 -23.93 -24.89
N LEU A 386 -11.15 -23.34 -26.09
CA LEU A 386 -11.57 -24.04 -27.32
C LEU A 386 -10.71 -25.31 -27.57
N LYS A 387 -9.39 -25.22 -27.37
CA LYS A 387 -8.47 -26.36 -27.52
C LYS A 387 -8.73 -27.50 -26.54
N ILE A 388 -9.32 -27.23 -25.37
CA ILE A 388 -9.70 -28.25 -24.38
C ILE A 388 -11.14 -28.74 -24.62
N ILE A 389 -12.08 -27.83 -24.89
CA ILE A 389 -13.50 -28.15 -25.04
C ILE A 389 -13.73 -29.02 -26.28
N LEU A 390 -13.10 -28.74 -27.43
CA LEU A 390 -13.29 -29.52 -28.66
C LEU A 390 -12.96 -31.02 -28.49
N PRO A 391 -11.77 -31.41 -28.01
CA PRO A 391 -11.44 -32.82 -27.83
C PRO A 391 -12.28 -33.48 -26.73
N VAL A 392 -12.58 -32.79 -25.63
CA VAL A 392 -13.44 -33.33 -24.57
C VAL A 392 -14.86 -33.57 -25.08
N SER A 393 -15.41 -32.65 -25.88
CA SER A 393 -16.73 -32.79 -26.50
C SER A 393 -16.75 -33.99 -27.46
N LEU A 394 -15.69 -34.16 -28.26
CA LEU A 394 -15.58 -35.28 -29.19
C LEU A 394 -15.50 -36.62 -28.45
N ILE A 395 -14.75 -36.70 -27.35
CA ILE A 395 -14.66 -37.89 -26.49
C ILE A 395 -16.01 -38.23 -25.88
N VAL A 396 -16.76 -37.23 -25.38
CA VAL A 396 -18.10 -37.44 -24.82
C VAL A 396 -19.08 -37.91 -25.88
N ILE A 397 -19.04 -37.35 -27.09
CA ILE A 397 -19.87 -37.78 -28.22
C ILE A 397 -19.53 -39.22 -28.61
N LEU A 398 -18.24 -39.57 -28.69
CA LEU A 398 -17.82 -40.95 -28.96
C LEU A 398 -18.27 -41.92 -27.87
N ALA A 399 -18.15 -41.53 -26.59
CA ALA A 399 -18.59 -42.34 -25.47
C ALA A 399 -20.10 -42.56 -25.49
N VAL A 400 -20.89 -41.52 -25.80
CA VAL A 400 -22.35 -41.64 -25.94
C VAL A 400 -22.72 -42.48 -27.16
N ALA A 401 -22.02 -42.34 -28.29
CA ALA A 401 -22.24 -43.16 -29.48
C ALA A 401 -21.88 -44.64 -29.23
N ILE A 402 -20.80 -44.91 -28.50
CA ILE A 402 -20.41 -46.26 -28.07
C ILE A 402 -21.44 -46.81 -27.08
N LEU A 403 -21.89 -46.04 -26.10
CA LEU A 403 -22.92 -46.46 -25.14
C LEU A 403 -24.27 -46.71 -25.83
N TYR A 404 -24.62 -45.90 -26.83
CA TYR A 404 -25.81 -46.10 -27.65
C TYR A 404 -25.67 -47.36 -28.52
N TYR A 405 -24.52 -47.57 -29.14
CA TYR A 405 -24.22 -48.78 -29.92
C TYR A 405 -24.23 -50.04 -29.05
N LEU A 406 -23.63 -50.00 -27.85
CA LEU A 406 -23.62 -51.08 -26.87
C LEU A 406 -25.02 -51.32 -26.30
N ARG A 407 -25.82 -50.27 -26.01
CA ARG A 407 -27.23 -50.41 -25.61
C ARG A 407 -28.08 -51.01 -26.73
N ARG A 408 -27.84 -50.63 -27.99
CA ARG A 408 -28.55 -51.19 -29.15
C ARG A 408 -28.17 -52.66 -29.40
N ARG A 409 -26.91 -53.03 -29.12
CA ARG A 409 -26.45 -54.43 -29.10
C ARG A 409 -27.07 -55.22 -27.94
N LYS A 410 -27.21 -54.60 -26.76
CA LYS A 410 -27.79 -55.23 -25.56
C LYS A 410 -29.33 -55.33 -25.61
N PHE A 411 -30.00 -54.46 -26.38
CA PHE A 411 -31.45 -54.53 -26.64
C PHE A 411 -31.86 -55.56 -27.70
N GLN A 412 -30.90 -56.26 -28.31
CA GLN A 412 -31.15 -57.47 -29.12
C GLN A 412 -30.88 -58.78 -28.36
N SER A 413 -30.48 -58.73 -27.09
CA SER A 413 -30.42 -59.91 -26.21
C SER A 413 -31.14 -59.63 -24.89
N GLU A 414 -32.34 -60.19 -24.83
CA GLU A 414 -33.06 -60.64 -23.64
C GLU A 414 -33.93 -59.66 -22.85
N ALA A 415 -35.16 -60.14 -22.74
CA ALA A 415 -36.23 -59.75 -21.85
C ALA A 415 -35.92 -60.12 -20.39
N GLU A 416 -36.82 -59.66 -19.52
CA GLU A 416 -37.10 -60.20 -18.18
C GLU A 416 -36.38 -59.58 -16.95
N MET A 417 -37.05 -58.55 -16.42
CA MET A 417 -37.48 -58.34 -15.02
C MET A 417 -36.77 -59.07 -13.85
N VAL A 418 -36.22 -58.32 -12.88
CA VAL A 418 -36.78 -58.07 -11.52
C VAL A 418 -35.73 -57.41 -10.57
N LEU A 419 -36.26 -56.44 -9.82
CA LEU A 419 -35.81 -55.69 -8.63
C LEU A 419 -34.67 -56.26 -7.74
N THR A 420 -33.70 -55.42 -7.35
CA THR A 420 -33.57 -54.83 -5.98
C THR A 420 -32.32 -53.92 -5.81
N SER A 421 -32.56 -52.77 -5.15
CA SER A 421 -31.69 -51.90 -4.32
C SER A 421 -30.18 -51.73 -4.60
N ILE A 422 -29.74 -50.46 -4.79
CA ILE A 422 -28.39 -49.99 -4.38
C ILE A 422 -28.47 -48.59 -3.71
N PRO A 423 -27.81 -48.39 -2.55
CA PRO A 423 -27.58 -47.10 -1.91
C PRO A 423 -26.43 -46.31 -2.54
N SER A 424 -26.52 -44.99 -2.50
CA SER A 424 -25.50 -44.04 -2.96
C SER A 424 -24.20 -44.07 -2.12
N PRO A 425 -23.00 -44.08 -2.74
CA PRO A 425 -21.74 -44.04 -2.01
C PRO A 425 -21.35 -42.62 -1.59
N ARG A 426 -20.82 -42.56 -0.38
CA ARG A 426 -20.20 -41.41 0.30
C ARG A 426 -19.05 -40.84 -0.53
N ILE A 427 -18.99 -39.51 -0.64
CA ILE A 427 -17.78 -38.76 -0.97
C ILE A 427 -17.30 -38.05 0.30
N ASN A 428 -16.01 -38.20 0.55
CA ASN A 428 -15.27 -37.89 1.76
C ASN A 428 -15.43 -36.44 2.25
N ALA A 429 -16.02 -36.28 3.42
CA ALA A 429 -15.87 -35.11 4.27
C ALA A 429 -14.61 -35.30 5.13
N ALA A 430 -13.45 -34.93 4.59
CA ALA A 430 -12.17 -34.96 5.31
C ALA A 430 -11.46 -33.62 5.08
N ALA A 431 -12.08 -32.54 5.53
CA ALA A 431 -11.44 -31.22 5.68
C ALA A 431 -12.18 -30.29 6.68
N ALA A 432 -13.18 -30.82 7.42
CA ALA A 432 -13.98 -30.05 8.38
C ALA A 432 -13.74 -30.45 9.85
N GLU A 433 -12.86 -31.41 10.10
CA GLU A 433 -12.53 -31.84 11.46
C GLU A 433 -11.20 -31.23 11.89
N ASN A 434 -11.28 -30.03 12.47
CA ASN A 434 -10.40 -29.50 13.53
C ASN A 434 -10.92 -28.16 14.08
N PHE A 435 -12.24 -28.04 14.32
CA PHE A 435 -12.85 -26.91 15.04
C PHE A 435 -13.62 -27.36 16.30
N GLY A 436 -13.30 -28.56 16.79
CA GLY A 436 -14.04 -29.23 17.87
C GLY A 436 -13.66 -28.72 19.26
N SER A 437 -14.38 -27.71 19.76
CA SER A 437 -15.05 -27.74 21.08
C SER A 437 -15.67 -26.39 21.49
N ASP A 438 -15.19 -25.25 20.96
CA ASP A 438 -15.62 -23.91 21.44
C ASP A 438 -16.51 -23.11 20.48
N ALA A 439 -16.77 -23.58 19.26
CA ALA A 439 -17.58 -22.87 18.26
C ALA A 439 -19.09 -23.25 18.25
N SER A 440 -19.59 -23.86 19.33
CA SER A 440 -20.91 -24.52 19.40
C SER A 440 -22.12 -23.60 19.15
N HIS A 441 -21.95 -22.27 19.20
CA HIS A 441 -23.02 -21.28 19.04
C HIS A 441 -23.07 -20.59 17.66
N LEU A 442 -22.08 -20.76 16.78
CA LEU A 442 -22.06 -20.13 15.46
C LEU A 442 -22.77 -20.98 14.40
N GLN A 443 -23.64 -20.35 13.60
CA GLN A 443 -24.33 -21.05 12.52
C GLN A 443 -23.45 -21.16 11.26
N VAL A 444 -23.32 -22.36 10.70
CA VAL A 444 -22.72 -22.54 9.37
C VAL A 444 -23.79 -22.29 8.31
N PHE A 445 -23.60 -21.26 7.50
CA PHE A 445 -24.52 -20.89 6.43
C PHE A 445 -24.10 -21.50 5.09
N LYS A 446 -25.08 -21.98 4.31
CA LYS A 446 -24.86 -22.38 2.91
C LYS A 446 -24.66 -21.16 2.04
N PHE A 447 -23.74 -21.23 1.08
CA PHE A 447 -23.46 -20.13 0.16
C PHE A 447 -24.71 -19.71 -0.63
N ALA A 448 -25.54 -20.68 -1.04
CA ALA A 448 -26.78 -20.39 -1.76
C ALA A 448 -27.75 -19.51 -0.95
N ASN A 449 -27.84 -19.72 0.36
CA ASN A 449 -28.72 -18.95 1.24
C ASN A 449 -28.21 -17.51 1.38
N ILE A 450 -26.90 -17.32 1.54
CA ILE A 450 -26.29 -15.98 1.65
C ILE A 450 -26.34 -15.24 0.31
N LYS A 451 -26.09 -15.95 -0.80
CA LYS A 451 -26.26 -15.42 -2.14
C LYS A 451 -27.70 -14.95 -2.38
N GLY A 452 -28.69 -15.73 -1.96
CA GLY A 452 -30.11 -15.34 -2.03
C GLY A 452 -30.41 -14.12 -1.14
N ALA A 453 -29.99 -14.17 0.12
CA ALA A 453 -30.22 -13.11 1.11
C ALA A 453 -29.64 -11.76 0.70
N THR A 454 -28.51 -11.74 0.00
CA THR A 454 -27.82 -10.53 -0.47
C THR A 454 -28.22 -10.11 -1.89
N ASN A 455 -29.20 -10.79 -2.51
CA ASN A 455 -29.55 -10.61 -3.92
C ASN A 455 -28.32 -10.71 -4.84
N ASN A 456 -27.61 -11.83 -4.75
CA ASN A 456 -26.38 -12.12 -5.47
C ASN A 456 -25.27 -11.07 -5.22
N PHE A 457 -25.09 -10.63 -3.97
CA PHE A 457 -24.12 -9.60 -3.60
C PHE A 457 -24.27 -8.32 -4.45
N SER A 458 -25.53 -7.90 -4.67
CA SER A 458 -25.85 -6.71 -5.47
C SER A 458 -25.14 -5.47 -4.91
N SER A 459 -24.67 -4.60 -5.81
CA SER A 459 -24.11 -3.30 -5.44
C SER A 459 -25.12 -2.42 -4.67
N ALA A 460 -26.42 -2.57 -4.94
CA ALA A 460 -27.47 -1.87 -4.20
C ALA A 460 -27.54 -2.26 -2.71
N ASN A 461 -27.06 -3.45 -2.37
CA ASN A 461 -26.99 -3.94 -1.00
C ASN A 461 -25.62 -3.69 -0.35
N LYS A 462 -24.68 -3.03 -1.03
CA LYS A 462 -23.35 -2.79 -0.48
C LYS A 462 -23.42 -1.73 0.64
N LEU A 463 -22.97 -2.11 1.83
CA LEU A 463 -22.93 -1.24 3.01
C LEU A 463 -21.62 -0.43 3.08
N GLY A 464 -20.53 -1.02 2.61
CA GLY A 464 -19.20 -0.41 2.59
C GLY A 464 -18.16 -1.37 2.02
N GLU A 465 -16.94 -0.90 1.82
CA GLU A 465 -15.78 -1.71 1.45
C GLU A 465 -14.52 -1.13 2.09
N GLY A 466 -13.80 -1.95 2.84
CA GLY A 466 -12.52 -1.60 3.46
C GLY A 466 -11.40 -2.53 3.00
N GLY A 467 -10.24 -2.49 3.67
CA GLY A 467 -9.07 -3.33 3.34
C GLY A 467 -9.33 -4.84 3.38
N PHE A 468 -10.44 -5.27 3.99
CA PHE A 468 -10.81 -6.66 4.21
C PHE A 468 -11.87 -7.18 3.23
N GLY A 469 -12.36 -6.32 2.33
CA GLY A 469 -13.35 -6.66 1.32
C GLY A 469 -14.73 -5.99 1.54
N PRO A 470 -15.66 -6.22 0.61
CA PRO A 470 -16.98 -5.59 0.64
C PRO A 470 -17.91 -6.22 1.69
N VAL A 471 -18.73 -5.36 2.30
CA VAL A 471 -19.80 -5.74 3.24
C VAL A 471 -21.16 -5.49 2.59
N TYR A 472 -22.05 -6.46 2.66
CA TYR A 472 -23.38 -6.40 2.05
C TYR A 472 -24.48 -6.54 3.09
N LYS A 473 -25.57 -5.79 2.93
CA LYS A 473 -26.83 -6.04 3.60
C LYS A 473 -27.47 -7.29 3.02
N GLY A 474 -27.96 -8.17 3.88
CA GLY A 474 -28.76 -9.31 3.48
C GLY A 474 -30.02 -9.42 4.33
N LYS A 475 -31.01 -10.14 3.82
CA LYS A 475 -32.21 -10.52 4.57
C LYS A 475 -32.40 -12.03 4.49
N LEU A 476 -32.31 -12.70 5.65
CA LEU A 476 -32.52 -14.14 5.74
C LEU A 476 -34.01 -14.49 5.53
N PRO A 477 -34.36 -15.76 5.21
CA PRO A 477 -35.74 -16.17 4.90
C PRO A 477 -36.78 -15.87 6.00
N ARG A 478 -36.34 -15.76 7.26
CA ARG A 478 -37.19 -15.39 8.41
C ARG A 478 -37.30 -13.87 8.62
N GLY A 479 -36.82 -13.06 7.69
CA GLY A 479 -36.87 -11.61 7.74
C GLY A 479 -35.74 -10.94 8.52
N GLN A 480 -34.87 -11.70 9.18
CA GLN A 480 -33.73 -11.16 9.92
C GLN A 480 -32.74 -10.46 8.99
N GLU A 481 -32.44 -9.19 9.27
CA GLU A 481 -31.42 -8.43 8.57
C GLU A 481 -30.02 -8.79 9.06
N ILE A 482 -29.09 -8.94 8.13
CA ILE A 482 -27.70 -9.35 8.39
C ILE A 482 -26.72 -8.48 7.62
N ALA A 483 -25.49 -8.37 8.13
CA ALA A 483 -24.35 -7.84 7.41
C ALA A 483 -23.40 -8.98 7.01
N VAL A 484 -23.05 -9.06 5.73
CA VAL A 484 -22.23 -10.13 5.15
C VAL A 484 -20.91 -9.54 4.70
N LYS A 485 -19.84 -9.77 5.46
CA LYS A 485 -18.47 -9.40 5.11
C LYS A 485 -17.88 -10.51 4.25
N ARG A 486 -17.55 -10.19 3.00
CA ARG A 486 -16.95 -11.13 2.04
C ARG A 486 -15.46 -10.89 1.95
N LEU A 487 -14.67 -11.80 2.50
CA LEU A 487 -13.21 -11.67 2.53
C LEU A 487 -12.60 -11.99 1.16
N SER A 488 -11.52 -11.30 0.82
CA SER A 488 -10.84 -11.45 -0.48
C SER A 488 -10.26 -12.85 -0.67
N ARG A 489 -10.41 -13.42 -1.87
CA ARG A 489 -9.93 -14.77 -2.24
C ARG A 489 -8.40 -14.86 -2.39
N THR A 490 -7.69 -13.73 -2.54
CA THR A 490 -6.28 -13.71 -2.98
C THR A 490 -5.27 -13.32 -1.91
N SER A 491 -5.68 -13.04 -0.67
CA SER A 491 -4.73 -12.66 0.40
C SER A 491 -4.52 -13.81 1.40
N THR A 492 -3.25 -14.11 1.69
CA THR A 492 -2.85 -14.97 2.83
C THR A 492 -3.30 -14.35 4.16
N GLN A 493 -3.27 -13.02 4.25
CA GLN A 493 -3.79 -12.23 5.36
C GLN A 493 -5.29 -12.47 5.64
N GLY A 494 -6.13 -12.55 4.60
CA GLY A 494 -7.58 -12.77 4.77
C GLY A 494 -7.95 -14.15 5.30
N HIS A 495 -7.04 -15.13 5.27
CA HIS A 495 -7.26 -16.41 5.93
C HIS A 495 -7.04 -16.33 7.44
N GLU A 496 -5.93 -15.73 7.88
CA GLU A 496 -5.62 -15.53 9.30
C GLU A 496 -6.68 -14.66 9.97
N GLU A 497 -7.12 -13.60 9.31
CA GLU A 497 -8.17 -12.69 9.80
C GLU A 497 -9.52 -13.38 9.91
N PHE A 498 -9.89 -14.20 8.92
CA PHE A 498 -11.10 -15.03 8.99
C PHE A 498 -11.05 -15.97 10.21
N GLN A 499 -9.93 -16.66 10.40
CA GLN A 499 -9.77 -17.56 11.53
C GLN A 499 -9.80 -16.82 12.87
N ASN A 500 -9.16 -15.65 12.96
CA ASN A 500 -9.21 -14.80 14.15
C ASN A 500 -10.65 -14.37 14.45
N GLU A 501 -11.37 -13.81 13.46
CA GLU A 501 -12.75 -13.35 13.67
C GLU A 501 -13.64 -14.51 14.11
N VAL A 502 -13.63 -15.65 13.42
CA VAL A 502 -14.45 -16.83 13.80
C VAL A 502 -14.10 -17.32 15.20
N THR A 503 -12.82 -17.43 15.55
CA THR A 503 -12.37 -17.98 16.84
C THR A 503 -12.68 -17.02 18.00
N LEU A 504 -12.48 -15.72 17.81
CA LEU A 504 -12.67 -14.71 18.84
C LEU A 504 -14.14 -14.39 19.05
N THR A 505 -14.86 -14.06 17.99
CA THR A 505 -16.27 -13.65 18.12
C THR A 505 -17.20 -14.79 18.51
N ALA A 506 -16.79 -16.05 18.32
CA ALA A 506 -17.48 -17.20 18.94
C ALA A 506 -17.47 -17.15 20.47
N ARG A 507 -16.41 -16.61 21.06
CA ARG A 507 -16.15 -16.60 22.52
C ARG A 507 -16.52 -15.28 23.19
N LEU A 508 -16.70 -14.21 22.42
CA LEU A 508 -16.96 -12.86 22.91
C LEU A 508 -18.45 -12.53 22.76
N GLN A 509 -19.12 -12.27 23.88
CA GLN A 509 -20.53 -11.86 23.91
C GLN A 509 -20.69 -10.72 24.90
N HIS A 510 -20.97 -9.53 24.39
CA HIS A 510 -21.19 -8.34 25.20
C HIS A 510 -22.05 -7.33 24.41
N ILE A 511 -22.84 -6.53 25.12
CA ILE A 511 -23.79 -5.59 24.49
C ILE A 511 -23.10 -4.57 23.59
N ASN A 512 -21.87 -4.15 23.95
CA ASN A 512 -21.04 -3.21 23.18
C ASN A 512 -20.05 -3.86 22.21
N LEU A 513 -20.22 -5.14 21.84
CA LEU A 513 -19.45 -5.77 20.76
C LEU A 513 -20.41 -6.26 19.68
N VAL A 514 -20.02 -6.14 18.41
CA VAL A 514 -20.84 -6.60 17.28
C VAL A 514 -20.85 -8.12 17.26
N ARG A 515 -22.05 -8.71 17.25
CA ARG A 515 -22.23 -10.16 17.32
C ARG A 515 -22.06 -10.83 15.96
N LEU A 516 -21.15 -11.80 15.89
CA LEU A 516 -21.07 -12.74 14.76
C LEU A 516 -22.20 -13.78 14.90
N LEU A 517 -23.04 -13.89 13.88
CA LEU A 517 -24.13 -14.86 13.81
C LEU A 517 -23.67 -16.19 13.24
N GLY A 518 -22.67 -16.16 12.34
CA GLY A 518 -22.15 -17.35 11.71
C GLY A 518 -21.20 -17.06 10.56
N TYR A 519 -20.85 -18.11 9.81
CA TYR A 519 -19.91 -18.02 8.71
C TYR A 519 -20.26 -18.98 7.57
N CYS A 520 -19.66 -18.76 6.40
CA CYS A 520 -19.74 -19.66 5.24
C CYS A 520 -18.33 -19.86 4.66
N THR A 521 -17.99 -21.12 4.38
CA THR A 521 -16.73 -21.55 3.72
C THR A 521 -16.96 -22.35 2.42
N GLU A 522 -18.22 -22.51 2.00
CA GLU A 522 -18.58 -23.25 0.78
C GLU A 522 -18.02 -22.56 -0.49
N LYS A 523 -17.66 -23.36 -1.50
CA LYS A 523 -17.17 -22.88 -2.81
C LYS A 523 -15.95 -21.94 -2.74
N GLU A 524 -15.09 -22.14 -1.75
CA GLU A 524 -13.90 -21.31 -1.47
C GLU A 524 -14.23 -19.86 -1.08
N GLU A 525 -15.48 -19.55 -0.75
CA GLU A 525 -15.90 -18.24 -0.28
C GLU A 525 -15.76 -18.17 1.24
N LYS A 526 -15.06 -17.15 1.76
CA LYS A 526 -14.94 -16.88 3.19
C LYS A 526 -15.85 -15.73 3.57
N LEU A 527 -17.05 -16.05 4.08
CA LEU A 527 -18.06 -15.05 4.44
C LEU A 527 -18.27 -15.06 5.95
N LEU A 528 -18.33 -13.87 6.54
CA LEU A 528 -18.71 -13.66 7.92
C LEU A 528 -20.06 -12.96 7.97
N ILE A 529 -20.98 -13.49 8.79
CA ILE A 529 -22.35 -13.02 8.90
C ILE A 529 -22.54 -12.40 10.27
N TYR A 530 -22.69 -11.09 10.29
CA TYR A 530 -22.89 -10.26 11.48
C TYR A 530 -24.34 -9.84 11.63
N GLU A 531 -24.71 -9.43 12.86
CA GLU A 531 -25.91 -8.63 13.06
C GLU A 531 -25.83 -7.32 12.25
N PHE A 532 -26.97 -6.86 11.74
CA PHE A 532 -27.03 -5.64 10.96
C PHE A 532 -27.05 -4.40 11.86
N MET A 533 -26.16 -3.44 11.57
CA MET A 533 -26.05 -2.18 12.30
C MET A 533 -26.63 -1.04 11.44
N PRO A 534 -27.86 -0.56 11.74
CA PRO A 534 -28.61 0.35 10.87
C PRO A 534 -28.01 1.75 10.80
N ASN A 535 -27.44 2.24 11.91
CA ASN A 535 -26.84 3.56 12.01
C ASN A 535 -25.36 3.56 11.59
N LYS A 536 -24.84 2.46 11.03
CA LYS A 536 -23.48 2.38 10.47
C LYS A 536 -22.41 2.79 11.50
N SER A 537 -21.31 3.39 11.07
CA SER A 537 -20.14 3.70 11.90
C SER A 537 -20.14 5.13 12.44
N LEU A 538 -19.48 5.32 13.60
CA LEU A 538 -19.42 6.58 14.34
C LEU A 538 -18.73 7.72 13.56
N ASP A 539 -17.73 7.40 12.74
CA ASP A 539 -17.00 8.36 11.90
C ASP A 539 -17.91 9.11 10.90
N LEU A 540 -18.99 8.47 10.44
CA LEU A 540 -19.99 9.09 9.55
C LEU A 540 -20.79 10.20 10.24
N TYR A 541 -20.75 10.27 11.57
CA TYR A 541 -21.38 11.32 12.34
C TYR A 541 -20.35 12.35 12.80
N LEU A 542 -19.24 11.90 13.41
CA LEU A 542 -18.24 12.82 13.98
C LEU A 542 -17.65 13.78 12.94
N PHE A 543 -17.43 13.31 11.71
CA PHE A 543 -16.70 14.08 10.70
C PHE A 543 -17.56 14.62 9.57
N ASP A 544 -18.87 14.40 9.63
CA ASP A 544 -19.82 14.96 8.67
C ASP A 544 -20.35 16.29 9.23
N PRO A 545 -20.27 17.40 8.47
CA PRO A 545 -20.65 18.72 8.96
C PRO A 545 -22.10 18.82 9.44
N VAL A 546 -22.99 17.97 8.92
CA VAL A 546 -24.44 17.99 9.20
C VAL A 546 -24.81 16.91 10.22
N ARG A 547 -24.32 15.67 10.04
CA ARG A 547 -24.69 14.55 10.92
C ARG A 547 -24.08 14.65 12.31
N ARG A 548 -23.01 15.42 12.50
CA ARG A 548 -22.42 15.65 13.83
C ARG A 548 -23.41 16.25 14.84
N TYR A 549 -24.40 17.02 14.36
CA TYR A 549 -25.47 17.58 15.19
C TYR A 549 -26.47 16.54 15.71
N VAL A 550 -26.48 15.33 15.13
CA VAL A 550 -27.29 14.20 15.64
C VAL A 550 -26.70 13.67 16.95
N LEU A 551 -25.37 13.80 17.12
CA LEU A 551 -24.61 13.39 18.29
C LEU A 551 -24.45 14.56 19.27
N ASP A 552 -25.53 14.84 20.00
CA ASP A 552 -25.48 15.67 21.20
C ASP A 552 -24.53 15.10 22.27
N TRP A 553 -24.24 15.89 23.30
CA TRP A 553 -23.30 15.51 24.34
C TRP A 553 -23.71 14.24 25.08
N GLU A 554 -25.00 14.06 25.36
CA GLU A 554 -25.52 12.86 26.04
C GLU A 554 -25.24 11.58 25.23
N LYS A 555 -25.50 11.60 23.92
CA LYS A 555 -25.17 10.48 23.03
C LYS A 555 -23.68 10.24 22.95
N ARG A 556 -22.85 11.29 22.87
CA ARG A 556 -21.39 11.13 22.88
C ARG A 556 -20.89 10.51 24.17
N VAL A 557 -21.45 10.88 25.33
CA VAL A 557 -21.14 10.25 26.62
C VAL A 557 -21.56 8.78 26.61
N SER A 558 -22.77 8.45 26.17
CA SER A 558 -23.22 7.05 26.04
C SER A 558 -22.29 6.22 25.13
N ILE A 559 -21.82 6.82 24.03
CA ILE A 559 -20.85 6.20 23.13
C ILE A 559 -19.51 5.97 23.83
N ILE A 560 -18.98 6.98 24.54
CA ILE A 560 -17.72 6.87 25.29
C ILE A 560 -17.85 5.74 26.33
N GLU A 561 -18.91 5.75 27.13
CA GLU A 561 -19.15 4.75 28.17
C GLU A 561 -19.26 3.33 27.59
N GLY A 562 -20.04 3.16 26.52
CA GLY A 562 -20.20 1.85 25.89
C GLY A 562 -18.92 1.32 25.25
N VAL A 563 -18.10 2.18 24.62
CA VAL A 563 -16.77 1.79 24.12
C VAL A 563 -15.85 1.41 25.28
N THR A 564 -15.83 2.18 26.37
CA THR A 564 -15.06 1.86 27.58
C THR A 564 -15.47 0.51 28.16
N GLN A 565 -16.77 0.24 28.29
CA GLN A 565 -17.28 -1.06 28.78
C GLN A 565 -16.92 -2.22 27.84
N GLY A 566 -17.00 -2.02 26.52
CA GLY A 566 -16.57 -3.01 25.54
C GLY A 566 -15.10 -3.37 25.67
N LEU A 567 -14.22 -2.37 25.81
CA LEU A 567 -12.78 -2.59 26.01
C LEU A 567 -12.46 -3.25 27.36
N LEU A 568 -13.14 -2.84 28.43
CA LEU A 568 -13.02 -3.47 29.74
C LEU A 568 -13.36 -4.96 29.70
N TYR A 569 -14.45 -5.31 29.00
CA TYR A 569 -14.81 -6.70 28.82
C TYR A 569 -13.73 -7.49 28.08
N LEU A 570 -13.17 -6.93 27.00
CA LEU A 570 -12.10 -7.57 26.24
C LEU A 570 -10.83 -7.79 27.07
N GLN A 571 -10.48 -6.86 27.93
CA GLN A 571 -9.21 -6.88 28.66
C GLN A 571 -9.29 -7.65 30.00
N GLU A 572 -10.34 -7.42 30.78
CA GLU A 572 -10.41 -7.82 32.19
C GLU A 572 -11.49 -8.89 32.47
N TYR A 573 -12.69 -8.72 31.91
CA TYR A 573 -13.86 -9.52 32.31
C TYR A 573 -14.16 -10.74 31.44
N SER A 574 -13.50 -10.87 30.29
CA SER A 574 -13.60 -12.09 29.48
C SER A 574 -12.68 -13.19 30.01
N ASN A 575 -12.94 -14.44 29.62
CA ASN A 575 -12.14 -15.59 30.03
C ASN A 575 -10.70 -15.55 29.46
N ILE A 576 -10.46 -14.72 28.43
CA ILE A 576 -9.18 -14.57 27.76
C ILE A 576 -8.97 -13.10 27.45
N THR A 577 -7.81 -12.54 27.82
CA THR A 577 -7.49 -11.16 27.48
C THR A 577 -7.34 -11.00 25.96
N VAL A 578 -8.15 -10.11 25.37
CA VAL A 578 -8.15 -9.80 23.95
C VAL A 578 -7.68 -8.37 23.74
N ILE A 579 -6.65 -8.22 22.90
CA ILE A 579 -6.20 -6.91 22.41
C ILE A 579 -6.74 -6.74 21.00
N HIS A 580 -7.53 -5.69 20.77
CA HIS A 580 -8.23 -5.44 19.51
C HIS A 580 -7.29 -4.99 18.40
N ARG A 581 -6.40 -4.04 18.69
CA ARG A 581 -5.35 -3.52 17.79
C ARG A 581 -5.78 -2.77 16.53
N ASP A 582 -7.07 -2.48 16.39
CA ASP A 582 -7.62 -1.64 15.31
C ASP A 582 -8.84 -0.84 15.78
N LEU A 583 -8.78 -0.34 17.02
CA LEU A 583 -9.82 0.50 17.58
C LEU A 583 -9.75 1.90 16.95
N LYS A 584 -10.84 2.32 16.30
CA LYS A 584 -10.99 3.62 15.62
C LYS A 584 -12.46 3.94 15.41
N ALA A 585 -12.77 5.20 15.06
CA ALA A 585 -14.16 5.66 14.89
C ALA A 585 -14.94 4.86 13.83
N SER A 586 -14.31 4.44 12.73
CA SER A 586 -14.96 3.64 11.69
C SER A 586 -15.25 2.18 12.09
N ASN A 587 -14.64 1.70 13.18
CA ASN A 587 -14.89 0.36 13.74
C ASN A 587 -15.86 0.39 14.94
N ILE A 588 -16.38 1.57 15.31
CA ILE A 588 -17.47 1.70 16.28
C ILE A 588 -18.79 1.79 15.50
N LEU A 589 -19.57 0.72 15.48
CA LEU A 589 -20.88 0.68 14.82
C LEU A 589 -21.99 1.07 15.79
N LEU A 590 -23.09 1.60 15.25
CA LEU A 590 -24.22 2.13 16.02
C LEU A 590 -25.48 1.32 15.71
N ASP A 591 -26.14 0.82 16.75
CA ASP A 591 -27.41 0.10 16.64
C ASP A 591 -28.59 1.05 16.42
N TYR A 592 -29.83 0.54 16.42
CA TYR A 592 -31.04 1.36 16.21
C TYR A 592 -31.16 2.53 17.20
N ASP A 593 -30.70 2.33 18.43
CA ASP A 593 -30.82 3.28 19.54
C ASP A 593 -29.55 4.14 19.71
N MET A 594 -28.64 4.12 18.72
CA MET A 594 -27.35 4.82 18.73
C MET A 594 -26.35 4.31 19.79
N ASN A 595 -26.54 3.09 20.32
CA ASN A 595 -25.56 2.50 21.23
C ASN A 595 -24.33 2.00 20.48
N PRO A 596 -23.12 2.17 21.03
CA PRO A 596 -21.89 1.77 20.37
C PRO A 596 -21.65 0.26 20.47
N LYS A 597 -21.15 -0.31 19.37
CA LYS A 597 -20.60 -1.67 19.32
C LYS A 597 -19.25 -1.70 18.61
N ILE A 598 -18.25 -2.23 19.29
CA ILE A 598 -16.91 -2.44 18.73
C ILE A 598 -16.96 -3.59 17.72
N SER A 599 -16.33 -3.40 16.56
CA SER A 599 -16.33 -4.34 15.44
C SER A 599 -14.92 -4.52 14.85
N ASP A 600 -14.77 -5.51 13.96
CA ASP A 600 -13.55 -5.79 13.18
C ASP A 600 -12.38 -6.39 13.99
N PHE A 601 -12.57 -7.63 14.46
CA PHE A 601 -11.59 -8.38 15.25
C PHE A 601 -10.53 -9.12 14.42
N GLY A 602 -10.42 -8.89 13.11
CA GLY A 602 -9.46 -9.61 12.25
C GLY A 602 -8.00 -9.48 12.69
N MET A 603 -7.66 -8.37 13.34
CA MET A 603 -6.32 -8.03 13.81
C MET A 603 -6.07 -8.37 15.28
N ALA A 604 -7.10 -8.81 15.99
CA ALA A 604 -7.05 -9.02 17.42
C ALA A 604 -6.13 -10.19 17.82
N ARG A 605 -5.63 -10.17 19.05
CA ARG A 605 -4.70 -11.18 19.60
C ARG A 605 -5.12 -11.61 20.99
N LEU A 606 -4.92 -12.91 21.26
CA LEU A 606 -5.25 -13.58 22.53
C LEU A 606 -4.02 -13.61 23.43
N PHE A 607 -4.20 -13.26 24.70
CA PHE A 607 -3.21 -13.44 25.75
C PHE A 607 -3.74 -14.40 26.81
N LYS A 608 -2.87 -15.29 27.29
CA LYS A 608 -3.12 -15.97 28.57
C LYS A 608 -2.98 -14.92 29.68
N LYS A 609 -3.81 -14.99 30.73
CA LYS A 609 -3.88 -13.97 31.80
C LYS A 609 -2.54 -13.63 32.48
N ASP A 610 -1.51 -14.47 32.33
CA ASP A 610 -0.18 -14.28 32.93
C ASP A 610 0.86 -13.62 32.00
N VAL A 611 0.52 -13.28 30.75
CA VAL A 611 1.42 -12.62 29.79
C VAL A 611 0.92 -11.19 29.54
N ASN A 612 1.73 -10.19 29.89
CA ASN A 612 1.33 -8.78 29.83
C ASN A 612 1.72 -8.07 28.52
N GLU A 613 2.66 -8.63 27.75
CA GLU A 613 3.16 -8.05 26.51
C GLU A 613 3.63 -9.11 25.51
N ALA A 614 3.58 -8.80 24.22
CA ALA A 614 4.14 -9.64 23.17
C ALA A 614 4.83 -8.79 22.09
N ASN A 615 5.74 -9.41 21.35
CA ASN A 615 6.44 -8.80 20.23
C ASN A 615 6.01 -9.46 18.91
N THR A 616 5.92 -8.67 17.84
CA THR A 616 5.72 -9.15 16.47
C THR A 616 6.64 -8.43 15.50
N GLY A 617 7.23 -9.16 14.56
CA GLY A 617 7.96 -8.60 13.42
C GLY A 617 7.05 -8.00 12.33
N ARG A 618 5.73 -8.15 12.46
CA ARG A 618 4.73 -7.64 11.51
C ARG A 618 3.95 -6.47 12.09
N ILE A 619 4.21 -5.30 11.50
CA ILE A 619 3.51 -4.00 11.47
C ILE A 619 2.01 -3.97 11.13
N VAL A 620 1.05 -4.04 12.06
CA VAL A 620 -0.38 -3.94 11.67
C VAL A 620 -1.22 -3.04 12.59
N GLY A 621 -2.14 -2.26 12.00
CA GLY A 621 -3.07 -1.32 12.67
C GLY A 621 -3.33 -0.08 11.79
N THR A 622 -4.31 0.76 12.15
CA THR A 622 -4.62 1.99 11.41
C THR A 622 -3.71 3.15 11.84
N TYR A 623 -3.02 3.76 10.87
CA TYR A 623 -2.14 4.91 11.11
C TYR A 623 -2.84 6.04 11.89
N GLY A 624 -2.13 6.64 12.85
CA GLY A 624 -2.69 7.63 13.77
C GLY A 624 -3.42 7.06 15.00
N TYR A 625 -3.71 5.76 15.05
CA TYR A 625 -4.20 5.04 16.25
C TYR A 625 -3.16 4.07 16.81
N VAL A 626 -2.05 3.87 16.09
CA VAL A 626 -0.98 2.96 16.46
C VAL A 626 -0.02 3.63 17.46
N PRO A 627 0.24 3.02 18.63
CA PRO A 627 1.14 3.58 19.63
C PRO A 627 2.63 3.48 19.23
N PRO A 628 3.49 4.38 19.74
CA PRO A 628 4.89 4.49 19.35
C PRO A 628 5.73 3.24 19.65
N GLU A 629 5.52 2.57 20.79
CA GLU A 629 6.27 1.38 21.17
C GLU A 629 6.02 0.20 20.21
N TYR A 630 4.82 0.14 19.63
CA TYR A 630 4.48 -0.86 18.64
C TYR A 630 5.14 -0.56 17.30
N VAL A 631 5.14 0.70 16.87
CA VAL A 631 5.82 1.14 15.63
C VAL A 631 7.33 0.92 15.71
N ARG A 632 7.95 1.22 16.85
CA ARG A 632 9.41 1.18 16.99
C ARG A 632 9.97 -0.19 17.33
N LYS A 633 9.25 -0.99 18.12
CA LYS A 633 9.77 -2.23 18.71
C LYS A 633 8.90 -3.47 18.40
N GLY A 634 7.74 -3.29 17.76
CA GLY A 634 6.78 -4.37 17.52
C GLY A 634 6.04 -4.85 18.77
N ILE A 635 6.14 -4.11 19.89
CA ILE A 635 5.60 -4.49 21.20
C ILE A 635 4.12 -4.06 21.31
N TYR A 636 3.25 -4.98 21.69
CA TYR A 636 1.85 -4.71 21.96
C TYR A 636 1.41 -5.35 23.28
N SER A 637 0.60 -4.62 24.03
CA SER A 637 -0.01 -4.99 25.31
C SER A 637 -1.40 -4.35 25.40
N MET A 638 -2.12 -4.54 26.50
CA MET A 638 -3.42 -3.88 26.72
C MET A 638 -3.33 -2.34 26.57
N LYS A 639 -2.14 -1.77 26.80
CA LYS A 639 -1.85 -0.33 26.62
C LYS A 639 -1.92 0.12 25.16
N TYR A 640 -1.95 -0.81 24.20
CA TYR A 640 -2.20 -0.50 22.79
C TYR A 640 -3.62 0.07 22.62
N ASP A 641 -4.63 -0.69 23.06
CA ASP A 641 -6.02 -0.27 22.88
C ASP A 641 -6.35 0.95 23.75
N VAL A 642 -5.66 1.12 24.89
CA VAL A 642 -5.74 2.36 25.69
C VAL A 642 -5.29 3.57 24.85
N TYR A 643 -4.15 3.47 24.16
CA TYR A 643 -3.68 4.55 23.29
C TYR A 643 -4.68 4.86 22.18
N SER A 644 -5.15 3.82 21.47
CA SER A 644 -6.15 3.98 20.42
C SER A 644 -7.46 4.57 20.95
N PHE A 645 -7.87 4.21 22.17
CA PHE A 645 -9.03 4.80 22.85
C PHE A 645 -8.81 6.28 23.16
N GLY A 646 -7.62 6.68 23.61
CA GLY A 646 -7.28 8.09 23.83
C GLY A 646 -7.43 8.94 22.56
N VAL A 647 -6.93 8.43 21.43
CA VAL A 647 -7.11 9.09 20.12
C VAL A 647 -8.60 9.18 19.76
N LEU A 648 -9.35 8.07 19.89
CA LEU A 648 -10.78 8.03 19.62
C LEU A 648 -11.56 9.01 20.52
N LEU A 649 -11.22 9.12 21.80
CA LEU A 649 -11.85 10.03 22.75
C LEU A 649 -11.62 11.49 22.36
N LEU A 650 -10.41 11.86 21.93
CA LEU A 650 -10.14 13.20 21.39
C LEU A 650 -11.01 13.51 20.17
N GLN A 651 -11.23 12.54 19.28
CA GLN A 651 -12.09 12.72 18.11
C GLN A 651 -13.57 12.85 18.51
N ILE A 652 -14.03 12.07 19.48
CA ILE A 652 -15.42 12.13 19.95
C ILE A 652 -15.71 13.52 20.54
N ILE A 653 -14.83 14.08 21.37
CA ILE A 653 -15.12 15.38 22.01
C ILE A 653 -14.93 16.60 21.10
N SER A 654 -14.12 16.48 20.04
CA SER A 654 -13.76 17.60 19.16
C SER A 654 -14.40 17.59 17.78
N GLY A 655 -14.86 16.42 17.31
CA GLY A 655 -15.25 16.21 15.90
C GLY A 655 -14.08 16.34 14.92
N LYS A 656 -12.83 16.42 15.41
CA LYS A 656 -11.62 16.62 14.60
C LYS A 656 -11.03 15.27 14.15
N ARG A 657 -10.46 15.23 12.94
CA ARG A 657 -9.77 14.04 12.41
C ARG A 657 -8.34 13.98 12.94
N ASN A 658 -7.82 12.79 13.23
CA ASN A 658 -6.43 12.60 13.68
C ASN A 658 -5.40 12.72 12.54
N THR A 659 -5.89 12.86 11.31
CA THR A 659 -5.11 12.92 10.08
C THR A 659 -4.89 14.33 9.54
N CYS A 660 -5.46 15.34 10.18
CA CYS A 660 -5.29 16.74 9.81
C CYS A 660 -4.35 17.45 10.80
N TYR A 661 -3.77 18.56 10.36
CA TYR A 661 -3.01 19.45 11.22
C TYR A 661 -3.88 20.62 11.67
N TYR A 662 -3.58 21.13 12.85
CA TYR A 662 -4.35 22.16 13.55
C TYR A 662 -3.44 23.23 14.13
N GLY A 663 -4.07 24.24 14.75
CA GLY A 663 -3.40 25.39 15.33
C GLY A 663 -3.22 26.55 14.34
N PRO A 664 -2.76 27.72 14.81
CA PRO A 664 -2.65 28.92 13.98
C PRO A 664 -1.73 28.78 12.75
N GLN A 665 -0.78 27.85 12.82
CA GLN A 665 0.19 27.57 11.76
C GLN A 665 -0.10 26.25 11.01
N GLU A 666 -1.23 25.59 11.31
CA GLU A 666 -1.64 24.31 10.72
C GLU A 666 -0.54 23.24 10.70
N ASN A 667 0.22 23.11 11.80
CA ASN A 667 1.38 22.22 11.89
C ASN A 667 1.33 21.24 13.07
N LEU A 668 0.31 21.31 13.93
CA LEU A 668 0.17 20.44 15.09
C LEU A 668 -0.73 19.27 14.76
N ASN A 669 -0.27 18.04 15.00
CA ASN A 669 -1.17 16.88 14.91
C ASN A 669 -2.26 16.96 15.99
N LEU A 670 -3.33 16.14 15.88
CA LEU A 670 -4.48 16.18 16.80
C LEU A 670 -4.07 16.10 18.28
N LEU A 671 -3.08 15.27 18.61
CA LEU A 671 -2.65 15.04 19.98
C LEU A 671 -1.87 16.27 20.50
N GLU A 672 -0.95 16.80 19.70
CA GLU A 672 -0.19 18.01 20.02
C GLU A 672 -1.12 19.22 20.18
N TYR A 673 -2.08 19.37 19.29
CA TYR A 673 -3.04 20.47 19.35
C TYR A 673 -3.94 20.40 20.58
N ALA A 674 -4.42 19.20 20.92
CA ALA A 674 -5.15 18.97 22.16
C ALA A 674 -4.28 19.32 23.38
N TYR A 675 -3.03 18.86 23.41
CA TYR A 675 -2.13 19.13 24.52
C TYR A 675 -1.82 20.62 24.69
N GLU A 676 -1.50 21.35 23.61
CA GLU A 676 -1.19 22.78 23.68
C GLU A 676 -2.40 23.59 24.16
N LEU A 677 -3.60 23.33 23.62
CA LEU A 677 -4.80 24.00 24.09
C LEU A 677 -5.13 23.65 25.55
N TRP A 678 -4.94 22.40 25.96
CA TRP A 678 -5.16 21.99 27.34
C TRP A 678 -4.14 22.61 28.31
N SER A 679 -2.86 22.67 27.93
CA SER A 679 -1.79 23.23 28.78
C SER A 679 -1.91 24.74 28.95
N ASP A 680 -2.46 25.42 27.95
CA ASP A 680 -2.63 26.88 27.93
C ASP A 680 -3.97 27.33 28.56
N ASP A 681 -4.71 26.42 29.21
CA ASP A 681 -6.06 26.66 29.76
C ASP A 681 -7.10 27.10 28.69
N ARG A 682 -6.87 26.70 27.44
CA ARG A 682 -7.68 27.00 26.25
C ARG A 682 -8.40 25.77 25.69
N GLY A 683 -8.56 24.72 26.50
CA GLY A 683 -9.12 23.45 26.04
C GLY A 683 -10.54 23.53 25.51
N THR A 684 -11.32 24.56 25.88
CA THR A 684 -12.65 24.82 25.32
C THR A 684 -12.62 25.07 23.81
N GLU A 685 -11.53 25.62 23.26
CA GLU A 685 -11.34 25.81 21.81
C GLU A 685 -11.19 24.48 21.05
N PHE A 686 -10.81 23.41 21.75
CA PHE A 686 -10.66 22.10 21.14
C PHE A 686 -12.01 21.38 20.94
N ILE A 687 -13.01 21.72 21.77
CA ILE A 687 -14.30 21.04 21.85
C ILE A 687 -15.15 21.35 20.60
N ASP A 688 -15.93 20.35 20.16
CA ASP A 688 -16.85 20.52 19.05
C ASP A 688 -17.91 21.58 19.38
N THR A 689 -18.03 22.60 18.54
CA THR A 689 -18.98 23.71 18.73
C THR A 689 -20.44 23.29 18.67
N SER A 690 -20.74 22.08 18.16
CA SER A 690 -22.09 21.51 18.17
C SER A 690 -22.53 20.96 19.55
N LEU A 691 -21.60 20.86 20.51
CA LEU A 691 -21.89 20.43 21.87
C LEU A 691 -22.34 21.65 22.70
N ASP A 692 -23.63 21.99 22.58
CA ASP A 692 -24.27 22.99 23.42
C ASP A 692 -24.50 22.43 24.82
N ASP A 693 -23.52 22.60 25.72
CA ASP A 693 -23.77 22.30 27.13
C ASP A 693 -22.96 23.18 28.08
N SER A 694 -23.50 24.38 28.33
CA SER A 694 -23.05 25.28 29.40
C SER A 694 -23.06 24.65 30.80
N SER A 695 -23.71 23.50 31.00
CA SER A 695 -23.79 22.78 32.27
C SER A 695 -22.77 21.64 32.45
N SER A 696 -22.05 21.24 31.38
CA SER A 696 -21.17 20.06 31.37
C SER A 696 -19.72 20.29 30.94
N THR A 697 -19.26 21.53 30.76
CA THR A 697 -17.87 21.86 30.33
C THR A 697 -16.81 21.12 31.16
N CYS A 698 -17.01 20.97 32.47
CA CYS A 698 -16.11 20.24 33.36
C CYS A 698 -15.98 18.74 32.97
N LYS A 699 -17.07 18.09 32.54
CA LYS A 699 -17.05 16.68 32.10
C LYS A 699 -16.34 16.51 30.75
N ILE A 700 -16.50 17.45 29.82
CA ILE A 700 -15.82 17.42 28.52
C ILE A 700 -14.31 17.64 28.71
N MET A 701 -13.93 18.62 29.52
CA MET A 701 -12.53 18.89 29.88
C MET A 701 -11.90 17.69 30.59
N ARG A 702 -12.68 16.98 31.43
CA ARG A 702 -12.24 15.73 32.05
C ARG A 702 -11.98 14.64 31.00
N CYS A 703 -12.86 14.49 30.00
CA CYS A 703 -12.64 13.57 28.89
C CYS A 703 -11.36 13.91 28.12
N MET A 704 -11.09 15.20 27.88
CA MET A 704 -9.87 15.68 27.24
C MET A 704 -8.62 15.29 28.05
N GLN A 705 -8.64 15.51 29.38
CA GLN A 705 -7.53 15.14 30.26
C GLN A 705 -7.29 13.62 30.25
N ILE A 706 -8.34 12.81 30.35
CA ILE A 706 -8.25 11.34 30.31
C ILE A 706 -7.70 10.88 28.96
N ALA A 707 -8.15 11.49 27.86
CA ALA A 707 -7.65 11.18 26.53
C ALA A 707 -6.14 11.46 26.42
N LEU A 708 -5.67 12.59 26.94
CA LEU A 708 -4.25 12.94 26.98
C LEU A 708 -3.42 11.97 27.85
N LEU A 709 -3.96 11.48 28.97
CA LEU A 709 -3.33 10.41 29.76
C LEU A 709 -3.25 9.08 29.00
N CYS A 710 -4.22 8.79 28.13
CA CYS A 710 -4.22 7.57 27.33
C CYS A 710 -3.19 7.61 26.19
N VAL A 711 -2.84 8.78 25.64
CA VAL A 711 -1.93 8.91 24.48
C VAL A 711 -0.46 9.20 24.85
N GLN A 712 -0.06 8.87 26.07
CA GLN A 712 1.31 9.10 26.55
C GLN A 712 2.34 8.27 25.77
N GLU A 713 3.54 8.82 25.58
CA GLU A 713 4.65 8.18 24.86
C GLU A 713 5.07 6.84 25.48
N ASN A 714 5.24 6.79 26.81
CA ASN A 714 5.56 5.56 27.53
C ASN A 714 4.26 4.81 27.90
N PRO A 715 4.08 3.54 27.49
CA PRO A 715 2.89 2.75 27.84
C PRO A 715 2.66 2.60 29.35
N GLU A 716 3.70 2.65 30.18
CA GLU A 716 3.56 2.58 31.64
C GLU A 716 2.87 3.81 32.24
N ASN A 717 2.98 4.96 31.58
CA ASN A 717 2.32 6.19 32.02
C ASN A 717 0.84 6.24 31.63
N ARG A 718 0.36 5.30 30.79
CA ARG A 718 -1.03 5.23 30.38
C ARG A 718 -1.86 4.49 31.43
N PRO A 719 -3.06 4.97 31.78
CA PRO A 719 -3.96 4.27 32.69
C PRO A 719 -4.41 2.92 32.08
N THR A 720 -4.85 2.01 32.91
CA THR A 720 -5.62 0.83 32.52
C THR A 720 -7.05 1.24 32.12
N MET A 721 -7.76 0.40 31.35
CA MET A 721 -9.16 0.70 31.03
C MET A 721 -10.07 0.75 32.27
N LEU A 722 -9.70 0.05 33.36
CA LEU A 722 -10.39 0.11 34.65
C LEU A 722 -10.22 1.46 35.33
N GLU A 723 -9.01 2.00 35.31
CA GLU A 723 -8.73 3.35 35.79
C GLU A 723 -9.44 4.39 34.91
N VAL A 724 -9.41 4.24 33.58
CA VAL A 724 -10.15 5.10 32.64
C VAL A 724 -11.65 5.12 32.97
N PHE A 725 -12.27 3.96 33.14
CA PHE A 725 -13.67 3.86 33.52
C PHE A 725 -13.97 4.53 34.86
N SER A 726 -13.11 4.32 35.86
CA SER A 726 -13.23 4.94 37.18
C SER A 726 -13.10 6.46 37.10
N MET A 727 -12.16 6.97 36.30
CA MET A 727 -11.94 8.40 36.08
C MET A 727 -13.08 9.08 35.31
N LEU A 728 -13.77 8.34 34.43
CA LEU A 728 -14.96 8.82 33.71
C LEU A 728 -16.20 8.87 34.62
N LYS A 729 -16.35 7.92 35.55
CA LYS A 729 -17.50 7.87 36.49
C LYS A 729 -17.35 8.81 37.70
N ASN A 730 -16.14 8.96 38.24
CA ASN A 730 -15.90 9.72 39.47
C ASN A 730 -15.31 11.10 39.19
N ALA A 731 -16.14 12.14 39.29
CA ALA A 731 -15.73 13.54 39.09
C ALA A 731 -14.70 14.06 40.12
N SER A 732 -14.57 13.40 41.28
CA SER A 732 -13.70 13.81 42.40
C SER A 732 -12.32 13.12 42.43
N MET A 733 -12.02 12.17 41.53
CA MET A 733 -10.70 11.53 41.50
C MET A 733 -9.65 12.48 40.90
N ALA A 734 -8.61 12.82 41.66
CA ALA A 734 -7.47 13.57 41.14
C ALA A 734 -6.80 12.77 40.02
N ALA A 735 -6.93 13.24 38.77
CA ALA A 735 -6.17 12.67 37.66
C ALA A 735 -4.81 13.34 37.62
N THR A 736 -3.77 12.53 37.38
CA THR A 736 -2.42 13.03 37.17
C THR A 736 -2.38 14.00 35.99
N THR A 737 -1.46 14.96 36.05
CA THR A 737 -1.23 15.92 34.96
C THR A 737 -0.64 15.18 33.75
N PRO A 738 -1.31 15.15 32.59
CA PRO A 738 -0.75 14.61 31.36
C PRO A 738 0.59 15.27 31.01
N ARG A 739 1.56 14.49 30.52
CA ARG A 739 2.77 15.03 29.86
C ARG A 739 2.53 15.19 28.37
N ARG A 740 3.51 15.71 27.64
CA ARG A 740 3.42 15.81 26.18
C ARG A 740 3.08 14.44 25.58
N PRO A 741 2.11 14.39 24.65
CA PRO A 741 1.66 13.16 24.03
C PRO A 741 2.73 12.59 23.09
N ALA A 742 2.54 11.32 22.72
CA ALA A 742 3.45 10.63 21.83
C ALA A 742 3.65 11.34 20.49
N PHE A 743 4.82 11.14 19.87
CA PHE A 743 5.19 11.68 18.55
C PHE A 743 5.32 13.22 18.45
N SER A 744 5.47 13.93 19.57
CA SER A 744 5.69 15.39 19.51
C SER A 744 7.09 15.75 18.99
N VAL A 745 7.17 16.81 18.19
CA VAL A 745 8.44 17.32 17.63
C VAL A 745 9.25 18.11 18.67
N LYS A 746 8.61 18.68 19.69
CA LYS A 746 9.30 19.46 20.74
C LYS A 746 9.54 18.58 21.97
N ALA A 747 10.78 18.58 22.49
CA ALA A 747 11.14 17.87 23.71
C ALA A 747 10.42 18.44 24.95
N ASP A 748 10.13 17.57 25.94
CA ASP A 748 9.59 17.98 27.23
C ASP A 748 10.57 18.93 27.93
N LYS A 749 10.10 20.11 28.35
CA LYS A 749 10.91 21.08 29.10
C LYS A 749 11.25 20.62 30.53
N ASN A 750 10.77 19.45 30.96
CA ASN A 750 10.88 18.96 32.34
C ASN A 750 11.76 17.71 32.54
N THR A 751 12.56 17.28 31.57
CA THR A 751 13.64 16.31 31.86
C THR A 751 14.89 17.04 32.33
N GLY A 752 14.78 17.71 33.48
CA GLY A 752 15.91 18.09 34.31
C GLY A 752 16.27 16.92 35.21
N SER A 753 17.55 16.54 35.18
CA SER A 753 18.21 15.54 36.01
C SER A 753 17.64 15.38 37.42
N THR A 754 17.27 14.15 37.79
CA THR A 754 17.28 13.68 39.18
C THR A 754 18.72 13.69 39.68
N SER A 755 19.17 14.82 40.24
CA SER A 755 20.26 14.86 41.20
C SER A 755 19.65 15.01 42.58
N ALA A 756 19.91 14.03 43.43
CA ALA A 756 19.57 14.07 44.84
C ALA A 756 20.13 15.33 45.49
N SER A 757 19.27 16.12 46.13
CA SER A 757 19.69 17.02 47.20
C SER A 757 18.60 17.10 48.25
N GLN A 758 19.07 17.08 49.48
CA GLN A 758 18.36 16.88 50.74
C GLN A 758 17.20 17.85 50.99
N GLN A 759 16.32 17.35 51.87
CA GLN A 759 15.37 18.08 52.70
C GLN A 759 15.78 19.52 53.00
N GLU A 760 14.84 20.45 52.85
CA GLU A 760 14.64 21.48 53.86
C GLU A 760 13.15 21.86 53.92
N ILE A 761 12.58 21.60 55.10
CA ILE A 761 11.30 22.11 55.56
C ILE A 761 11.50 23.60 55.83
N CYS A 762 10.66 24.49 55.29
CA CYS A 762 10.35 25.74 55.98
C CYS A 762 9.03 26.38 55.51
N SER A 763 8.40 27.05 56.46
CA SER A 763 6.99 27.40 56.58
C SER A 763 6.59 28.72 55.92
N PHE A 764 5.28 28.87 55.77
CA PHE A 764 4.54 30.13 55.67
C PHE A 764 5.13 31.28 56.50
N ASN A 765 5.24 32.48 55.92
CA ASN A 765 4.54 33.67 56.39
C ASN A 765 4.63 34.85 55.40
N ASP A 766 3.53 35.60 55.41
CA ASP A 766 3.15 36.78 54.62
C ASP A 766 3.79 38.08 55.19
N PRO A 767 3.52 39.31 54.68
CA PRO A 767 4.53 40.29 54.30
C PRO A 767 4.60 41.48 55.27
N GLN A 768 5.63 42.33 55.19
CA GLN A 768 5.52 43.77 55.49
C GLN A 768 6.83 44.54 55.20
N ILE A 769 6.72 45.60 54.38
CA ILE A 769 7.16 47.00 54.63
C ILE A 769 8.58 47.16 55.23
N SER A 770 9.58 47.82 54.64
CA SER A 770 9.60 49.24 54.20
C SER A 770 10.94 49.58 53.49
N GLN A 771 10.81 50.39 52.43
CA GLN A 771 11.55 51.60 52.06
C GLN A 771 13.10 51.73 52.13
N LEU A 772 13.56 52.46 51.09
CA LEU A 772 14.68 53.41 50.98
C LEU A 772 16.07 52.84 50.61
N GLU A 773 16.34 52.79 49.30
CA GLU A 773 17.33 53.60 48.54
C GLU A 773 18.59 54.14 49.27
N PRO A 774 19.65 54.59 48.56
CA PRO A 774 20.45 53.95 47.51
C PRO A 774 21.97 54.12 47.80
N ARG A 775 22.83 53.36 47.13
CA ARG A 775 24.14 53.84 46.63
C ARG A 775 24.70 52.89 45.59
#